data_AF-A0A9D1SBG3-F1
#
_entry.id   AF-A0A9D1SBG3-F1
#
_cell.length_a   1.000
_cell.length_b   1.000
_cell.length_c   1.000
_cell.angle_alpha   90.00
_cell.angle_beta   90.00
_cell.angle_gamma   90.00
#
_symmetry.space_group_name_H-M   'P 1'
#
loop_
_entity.id
_entity.type
_entity.pdbx_description
1 polymer ?
#
loop_
_entity_poly.entity_id
_entity_poly.type
_entity_poly.pdbx_seq_one_letter_code
_entity_poly.pdbx_strand_id
1 'polypeptide(L)'
;MKNFRKNPASLRFMKTFLTAAERLSAAVHRDESDKSPFFVYSKEMSAVYPALENLAWELKVHHGAGIDIPAAEGAEPFELSAAFPVLLEKTSFEMKRIYPQVCPWYDSARPSVPQQLETVWNHLQEEPVSALDKYWLQNSLRLSLEEIRTKQEVLKQQMYDAIENRSLPQQVAGVMESVGYVVDEDQDDEIADILYDVGDTFLNGNRHVDSSQVTMSVWDKLQKSWAISDVEQRLLWPLARPMAELGKVIRATQKKMAVLNYPARYLSEQLRNLGEIPSHEAANNMIYPSVSSEENSGLFWADGEALPGYLSPYLDDASFQKVNAEGVRWKQYEKQGDVLQLPEWRENFKAVLGDWCQMLSEDVEQFQGQIRHYFEGEQRRREAVEDGDVVSGRNAEDEKRFKEESLSFAGKLAAASAAAEKYAGVILNDSGIGQKTLAKISADKDWSEDDYRLLFHLAENFENNYHEHEGQLPVSAEEGNERFFEAFAMLPPSPEKHEMMKLMLSNFADRQLSIDGEIEMLSEDFISLAEEMQAEKYDLLEDFVGSGMELYPELRRLGQEKLAGDISYWVSGNYVIPFYMELMSAPGSCDEMLREIDGYESFSPEAQGFLRSLIGAYKDMVLPLHQESKQNLGQVWALNAGAINDDNPLAGIVRDYKEVLLREMDLGENRRLLENTYESEDKIYRDYRHYRQEREKFTVSDKALKQALMQLLSARR
;
A
#
# COMPACT_ATOMS: atom_id res chain seq x y z
N MET A 1 -1.77 -42.57 -25.22
CA MET A 1 -1.45 -41.13 -25.15
C MET A 1 -0.06 -40.71 -25.68
N LYS A 2 0.77 -41.59 -26.29
CA LYS A 2 2.17 -41.23 -26.66
C LYS A 2 2.37 -40.41 -27.95
N ASN A 3 1.32 -40.12 -28.74
CA ASN A 3 1.47 -39.47 -30.06
C ASN A 3 0.88 -38.04 -30.19
N PHE A 4 0.16 -37.52 -29.18
CA PHE A 4 -0.42 -36.16 -29.25
C PHE A 4 0.63 -35.05 -29.03
N ARG A 5 1.64 -35.29 -28.18
CA ARG A 5 2.62 -34.29 -27.72
C ARG A 5 3.65 -33.86 -28.78
N LYS A 6 3.56 -34.37 -30.01
CA LYS A 6 4.36 -33.92 -31.16
C LYS A 6 3.50 -33.41 -32.31
N ASN A 7 2.19 -33.20 -32.07
CA ASN A 7 1.29 -32.65 -33.07
C ASN A 7 1.76 -31.24 -33.45
N PRO A 8 2.02 -30.96 -34.74
CA PRO A 8 2.34 -29.62 -35.21
C PRO A 8 1.32 -28.56 -34.75
N ALA A 9 0.03 -28.90 -34.66
CA ALA A 9 -1.01 -27.97 -34.23
C ALA A 9 -0.84 -27.50 -32.76
N SER A 10 -0.56 -28.42 -31.84
CA SER A 10 -0.34 -28.11 -30.42
C SER A 10 0.91 -27.25 -30.19
N LEU A 11 1.99 -27.54 -30.94
CA LEU A 11 3.20 -26.71 -30.92
C LEU A 11 2.93 -25.27 -31.39
N ARG A 12 1.99 -25.08 -32.33
CA ARG A 12 1.58 -23.74 -32.76
C ARG A 12 0.84 -22.99 -31.66
N PHE A 13 0.01 -23.64 -30.84
CA PHE A 13 -0.65 -22.98 -29.70
C PHE A 13 0.37 -22.51 -28.64
N MET A 14 1.30 -23.38 -28.25
CA MET A 14 2.42 -23.01 -27.36
C MET A 14 3.24 -21.84 -27.93
N LYS A 15 3.54 -21.90 -29.24
CA LYS A 15 4.27 -20.81 -29.93
C LYS A 15 3.49 -19.50 -29.94
N THR A 16 2.17 -19.57 -30.08
CA THR A 16 1.28 -18.40 -30.07
C THR A 16 1.27 -17.73 -28.69
N PHE A 17 1.19 -18.52 -27.62
CA PHE A 17 1.33 -18.03 -26.25
C PHE A 17 2.68 -17.32 -26.03
N LEU A 18 3.80 -17.93 -26.42
CA LEU A 18 5.12 -17.30 -26.30
C LEU A 18 5.23 -16.02 -27.10
N THR A 19 4.73 -16.00 -28.34
CA THR A 19 4.73 -14.78 -29.15
C THR A 19 3.90 -13.68 -28.52
N ALA A 20 2.72 -13.98 -27.95
CA ALA A 20 1.94 -13.00 -27.21
C ALA A 20 2.68 -12.48 -25.96
N ALA A 21 3.36 -13.36 -25.22
CA ALA A 21 4.15 -12.98 -24.05
C ALA A 21 5.37 -12.11 -24.42
N GLU A 22 6.10 -12.47 -25.48
CA GLU A 22 7.21 -11.66 -26.04
C GLU A 22 6.72 -10.27 -26.44
N ARG A 23 5.52 -10.18 -27.04
CA ARG A 23 4.95 -8.91 -27.48
C ARG A 23 4.54 -8.02 -26.32
N LEU A 24 3.86 -8.57 -25.31
CA LEU A 24 3.49 -7.81 -24.12
C LEU A 24 4.74 -7.33 -23.39
N SER A 25 5.72 -8.21 -23.17
CA SER A 25 7.00 -7.85 -22.55
C SER A 25 7.71 -6.71 -23.32
N ALA A 26 7.76 -6.78 -24.66
CA ALA A 26 8.38 -5.75 -25.49
C ALA A 26 7.56 -4.44 -25.59
N ALA A 27 6.23 -4.49 -25.43
CA ALA A 27 5.39 -3.29 -25.42
C ALA A 27 5.65 -2.44 -24.17
N VAL A 28 5.99 -3.08 -23.05
CA VAL A 28 6.27 -2.42 -21.77
C VAL A 28 7.69 -1.86 -21.68
N HIS A 29 8.70 -2.53 -22.26
CA HIS A 29 10.10 -2.06 -22.23
C HIS A 29 10.39 -0.80 -23.09
N ARG A 30 9.39 -0.20 -23.76
CA ARG A 30 9.61 0.95 -24.66
C ARG A 30 9.34 2.32 -24.03
N ASP A 31 8.76 2.38 -22.84
CA ASP A 31 8.55 3.63 -22.08
C ASP A 31 9.51 3.66 -20.88
N GLU A 32 10.80 3.92 -21.12
CA GLU A 32 11.75 4.24 -20.05
C GLU A 32 11.55 5.66 -19.48
N SER A 33 10.74 6.50 -20.16
CA SER A 33 10.51 7.90 -19.78
C SER A 33 9.31 8.12 -18.86
N ASP A 34 8.40 7.15 -18.73
CA ASP A 34 7.18 7.30 -17.94
C ASP A 34 7.09 6.19 -16.88
N LYS A 35 6.98 6.58 -15.60
CA LYS A 35 7.11 5.69 -14.43
C LYS A 35 5.82 4.91 -14.09
N SER A 36 4.70 5.22 -14.77
CA SER A 36 3.37 4.64 -14.56
C SER A 36 3.12 3.23 -15.15
N PRO A 37 3.68 2.81 -16.31
CA PRO A 37 3.31 1.53 -16.95
C PRO A 37 3.87 0.26 -16.30
N PHE A 38 4.83 0.36 -15.36
CA PHE A 38 5.55 -0.80 -14.83
C PHE A 38 4.70 -1.67 -13.87
N PHE A 39 3.64 -1.12 -13.25
CA PHE A 39 2.88 -1.80 -12.19
C PHE A 39 1.56 -2.43 -12.66
N VAL A 40 0.82 -1.82 -13.59
CA VAL A 40 -0.27 -2.51 -14.33
C VAL A 40 0.28 -3.79 -15.00
N TYR A 41 1.55 -3.73 -15.42
CA TYR A 41 2.32 -4.84 -15.95
C TYR A 41 2.65 -5.92 -14.90
N SER A 42 2.81 -5.58 -13.61
CA SER A 42 3.16 -6.55 -12.56
C SER A 42 2.03 -7.55 -12.29
N LYS A 43 0.79 -7.07 -12.28
CA LYS A 43 -0.42 -7.88 -12.05
C LYS A 43 -0.66 -8.87 -13.18
N GLU A 44 -0.53 -8.44 -14.44
CA GLU A 44 -0.76 -9.31 -15.58
C GLU A 44 0.38 -10.31 -15.80
N MET A 45 1.64 -9.90 -15.60
CA MET A 45 2.78 -10.82 -15.69
C MET A 45 2.77 -11.86 -14.58
N SER A 46 2.43 -11.48 -13.34
CA SER A 46 2.27 -12.43 -12.25
C SER A 46 1.10 -13.39 -12.49
N ALA A 47 -0.04 -12.90 -13.00
CA ALA A 47 -1.21 -13.72 -13.32
C ALA A 47 -0.93 -14.73 -14.47
N VAL A 48 -0.06 -14.40 -15.41
CA VAL A 48 0.30 -15.27 -16.55
C VAL A 48 1.55 -16.12 -16.26
N TYR A 49 2.35 -15.78 -15.24
CA TYR A 49 3.54 -16.53 -14.85
C TYR A 49 3.30 -18.04 -14.71
N PRO A 50 2.22 -18.53 -14.06
CA PRO A 50 1.96 -19.98 -13.96
C PRO A 50 1.81 -20.66 -15.33
N ALA A 51 1.26 -19.96 -16.33
CA ALA A 51 1.16 -20.49 -17.68
C ALA A 51 2.53 -20.57 -18.36
N LEU A 52 3.38 -19.57 -18.17
CA LEU A 52 4.76 -19.59 -18.66
C LEU A 52 5.59 -20.68 -17.97
N GLU A 53 5.43 -20.85 -16.66
CA GLU A 53 6.05 -21.94 -15.89
C GLU A 53 5.61 -23.29 -16.43
N ASN A 54 4.31 -23.52 -16.61
CA ASN A 54 3.76 -24.75 -17.19
C ASN A 54 4.33 -25.03 -18.59
N LEU A 55 4.53 -24.00 -19.42
CA LEU A 55 5.08 -24.16 -20.75
C LEU A 55 6.58 -24.51 -20.72
N ALA A 56 7.35 -23.81 -19.89
CA ALA A 56 8.76 -24.10 -19.69
C ALA A 56 8.96 -25.56 -19.25
N TRP A 57 8.10 -26.01 -18.35
CA TRP A 57 8.02 -27.39 -17.90
C TRP A 57 7.65 -28.36 -19.03
N GLU A 58 6.61 -28.08 -19.82
CA GLU A 58 6.22 -28.91 -20.97
C GLU A 58 7.39 -29.09 -21.95
N LEU A 59 8.08 -27.99 -22.30
CA LEU A 59 9.26 -28.01 -23.17
C LEU A 59 10.42 -28.80 -22.56
N LYS A 60 10.71 -28.62 -21.26
CA LYS A 60 11.78 -29.34 -20.57
C LYS A 60 11.55 -30.85 -20.58
N VAL A 61 10.32 -31.29 -20.27
CA VAL A 61 10.03 -32.70 -20.01
C VAL A 61 9.65 -33.49 -21.25
N HIS A 62 8.79 -32.93 -22.11
CA HIS A 62 8.31 -33.64 -23.31
C HIS A 62 9.14 -33.34 -24.55
N HIS A 63 9.89 -32.23 -24.56
CA HIS A 63 10.65 -31.76 -25.72
C HIS A 63 12.17 -31.68 -25.48
N GLY A 64 12.66 -31.92 -24.26
CA GLY A 64 14.09 -31.98 -23.94
C GLY A 64 14.79 -30.62 -23.86
N ALA A 65 14.04 -29.56 -23.56
CA ALA A 65 14.59 -28.21 -23.42
C ALA A 65 15.49 -28.06 -22.18
N GLY A 66 16.59 -27.31 -22.33
CA GLY A 66 17.57 -27.05 -21.27
C GLY A 66 17.19 -25.91 -20.33
N ILE A 67 15.92 -25.82 -19.91
CA ILE A 67 15.41 -24.66 -19.15
C ILE A 67 15.62 -24.90 -17.65
N ASP A 68 16.24 -23.95 -16.97
CA ASP A 68 16.22 -23.90 -15.51
C ASP A 68 14.98 -23.12 -15.04
N ILE A 69 14.14 -23.77 -14.25
CA ILE A 69 12.81 -23.26 -13.87
C ILE A 69 12.85 -22.99 -12.36
N PRO A 70 12.82 -21.73 -11.92
CA PRO A 70 12.89 -21.39 -10.51
C PRO A 70 11.62 -21.82 -9.76
N ALA A 71 11.77 -22.17 -8.47
CA ALA A 71 10.65 -22.48 -7.60
C ALA A 71 9.88 -21.18 -7.29
N ALA A 72 8.66 -21.07 -7.81
CA ALA A 72 7.82 -19.88 -7.66
C ALA A 72 6.69 -20.07 -6.62
N GLU A 73 6.72 -21.16 -5.85
CA GLU A 73 5.67 -21.50 -4.90
C GLU A 73 5.74 -20.56 -3.67
N GLY A 74 4.66 -19.82 -3.43
CA GLY A 74 4.58 -18.83 -2.34
C GLY A 74 5.22 -17.47 -2.64
N ALA A 75 5.65 -17.23 -3.89
CA ALA A 75 6.17 -15.95 -4.36
C ALA A 75 5.06 -14.90 -4.51
N GLU A 76 5.37 -13.64 -4.22
CA GLU A 76 4.42 -12.52 -4.35
C GLU A 76 4.28 -12.06 -5.81
N PRO A 77 3.18 -11.37 -6.19
CA PRO A 77 2.95 -10.92 -7.55
C PRO A 77 4.12 -10.12 -8.14
N PHE A 78 4.72 -9.21 -7.36
CA PHE A 78 5.91 -8.47 -7.80
C PHE A 78 7.08 -9.38 -8.17
N GLU A 79 7.36 -10.40 -7.35
CA GLU A 79 8.46 -11.36 -7.58
C GLU A 79 8.22 -12.20 -8.83
N LEU A 80 6.97 -12.63 -9.04
CA LEU A 80 6.57 -13.37 -10.24
C LEU A 80 6.71 -12.50 -11.49
N SER A 81 6.32 -11.23 -11.41
CA SER A 81 6.52 -10.27 -12.50
C SER A 81 8.00 -10.09 -12.83
N ALA A 82 8.85 -9.87 -11.82
CA ALA A 82 10.29 -9.69 -12.00
C ALA A 82 10.97 -10.95 -12.60
N ALA A 83 10.50 -12.15 -12.24
CA ALA A 83 11.02 -13.40 -12.80
C ALA A 83 10.50 -13.70 -14.22
N PHE A 84 9.40 -13.07 -14.64
CA PHE A 84 8.72 -13.37 -15.89
C PHE A 84 9.62 -13.16 -17.13
N PRO A 85 10.29 -12.00 -17.33
CA PRO A 85 11.13 -11.78 -18.52
C PRO A 85 12.27 -12.80 -18.62
N VAL A 86 12.89 -13.15 -17.49
CA VAL A 86 14.01 -14.10 -17.43
C VAL A 86 13.57 -15.50 -17.85
N LEU A 87 12.41 -15.96 -17.36
CA LEU A 87 11.87 -17.26 -17.75
C LEU A 87 11.38 -17.24 -19.21
N LEU A 88 10.78 -16.13 -19.65
CA LEU A 88 10.28 -15.95 -21.01
C LEU A 88 11.40 -16.01 -22.04
N GLU A 89 12.52 -15.34 -21.78
CA GLU A 89 13.69 -15.33 -22.66
C GLU A 89 14.22 -16.74 -22.85
N LYS A 90 14.47 -17.46 -21.74
CA LYS A 90 14.97 -18.85 -21.75
C LYS A 90 14.00 -19.79 -22.48
N THR A 91 12.71 -19.69 -22.19
CA THR A 91 11.67 -20.55 -22.78
C THR A 91 11.51 -20.28 -24.28
N SER A 92 11.53 -19.00 -24.67
CA SER A 92 11.45 -18.59 -26.07
C SER A 92 12.68 -18.99 -26.88
N PHE A 93 13.87 -18.87 -26.30
CA PHE A 93 15.12 -19.33 -26.89
C PHE A 93 15.06 -20.83 -27.19
N GLU A 94 14.69 -21.64 -26.21
CA GLU A 94 14.59 -23.10 -26.38
C GLU A 94 13.51 -23.50 -27.38
N MET A 95 12.34 -22.85 -27.38
CA MET A 95 11.30 -23.08 -28.38
C MET A 95 11.80 -22.79 -29.81
N LYS A 96 12.53 -21.68 -30.01
CA LYS A 96 13.12 -21.32 -31.32
C LYS A 96 14.23 -22.31 -31.73
N ARG A 97 15.02 -22.81 -30.77
CA ARG A 97 16.09 -23.79 -30.99
C ARG A 97 15.55 -25.15 -31.40
N ILE A 98 14.53 -25.66 -30.72
CA ILE A 98 13.97 -27.00 -30.95
C ILE A 98 13.04 -27.00 -32.17
N TYR A 99 12.29 -25.91 -32.38
CA TYR A 99 11.23 -25.82 -33.40
C TYR A 99 11.28 -24.53 -34.25
N PRO A 100 12.34 -24.30 -35.04
CA PRO A 100 12.48 -23.08 -35.84
C PRO A 100 11.40 -22.90 -36.93
N GLN A 101 10.83 -24.01 -37.41
CA GLN A 101 9.81 -24.04 -38.47
C GLN A 101 8.36 -23.85 -37.98
N VAL A 102 8.13 -23.80 -36.67
CA VAL A 102 6.77 -23.67 -36.11
C VAL A 102 6.37 -22.20 -36.08
N CYS A 103 5.35 -21.84 -36.85
CA CYS A 103 4.75 -20.50 -36.85
C CYS A 103 3.56 -20.43 -35.89
N PRO A 104 3.35 -19.29 -35.18
CA PRO A 104 2.18 -19.12 -34.35
C PRO A 104 0.88 -19.18 -35.18
N TRP A 105 -0.24 -19.40 -34.50
CA TRP A 105 -1.57 -19.41 -35.09
C TRP A 105 -2.00 -18.01 -35.54
N TYR A 106 -1.71 -17.01 -34.70
CA TYR A 106 -1.93 -15.60 -35.01
C TYR A 106 -0.81 -14.75 -34.40
N ASP A 107 -0.69 -13.51 -34.85
CA ASP A 107 0.24 -12.51 -34.32
C ASP A 107 -0.54 -11.20 -34.11
N SER A 108 -0.78 -10.84 -32.85
CA SER A 108 -1.53 -9.65 -32.41
C SER A 108 -1.02 -8.35 -33.02
N ALA A 109 0.25 -8.29 -33.43
CA ALA A 109 0.83 -7.13 -34.08
C ALA A 109 0.37 -6.92 -35.54
N ARG A 110 -0.34 -7.88 -36.14
CA ARG A 110 -0.73 -7.81 -37.56
C ARG A 110 -2.18 -7.32 -37.73
N PRO A 111 -2.47 -6.48 -38.74
CA PRO A 111 -3.85 -6.07 -39.04
C PRO A 111 -4.79 -7.23 -39.40
N SER A 112 -4.23 -8.37 -39.81
CA SER A 112 -4.97 -9.58 -40.20
C SER A 112 -5.39 -10.48 -39.02
N VAL A 113 -5.20 -10.05 -37.77
CA VAL A 113 -5.54 -10.84 -36.57
C VAL A 113 -6.94 -11.45 -36.62
N PRO A 114 -8.00 -10.72 -37.00
CA PRO A 114 -9.35 -11.29 -37.10
C PRO A 114 -9.43 -12.48 -38.07
N GLN A 115 -8.79 -12.38 -39.24
CA GLN A 115 -8.73 -13.47 -40.24
C GLN A 115 -7.91 -14.67 -39.74
N GLN A 116 -6.83 -14.40 -39.01
CA GLN A 116 -6.01 -15.45 -38.40
C GLN A 116 -6.79 -16.19 -37.31
N LEU A 117 -7.52 -15.46 -36.45
CA LEU A 117 -8.36 -16.04 -35.40
C LEU A 117 -9.54 -16.82 -35.96
N GLU A 118 -10.15 -16.38 -37.07
CA GLU A 118 -11.15 -17.17 -37.78
C GLU A 118 -10.59 -18.51 -38.27
N THR A 119 -9.33 -18.52 -38.73
CA THR A 119 -8.63 -19.76 -39.11
C THR A 119 -8.40 -20.67 -37.90
N VAL A 120 -8.07 -20.11 -36.73
CA VAL A 120 -7.96 -20.88 -35.47
C VAL A 120 -9.30 -21.46 -35.07
N TRP A 121 -10.37 -20.68 -35.19
CA TRP A 121 -11.72 -21.11 -34.81
C TRP A 121 -12.24 -22.23 -35.71
N ASN A 122 -12.03 -22.12 -37.02
CA ASN A 122 -12.36 -23.20 -37.95
C ASN A 122 -11.61 -24.50 -37.58
N HIS A 123 -10.33 -24.40 -37.21
CA HIS A 123 -9.57 -25.55 -36.73
C HIS A 123 -10.13 -26.15 -35.42
N LEU A 124 -10.59 -25.31 -34.48
CA LEU A 124 -11.24 -25.75 -33.25
C LEU A 124 -12.55 -26.52 -33.49
N GLN A 125 -13.24 -26.27 -34.61
CA GLN A 125 -14.51 -26.91 -34.97
C GLN A 125 -14.32 -28.19 -35.80
N GLU A 126 -13.26 -28.25 -36.61
CA GLU A 126 -13.00 -29.37 -37.52
C GLU A 126 -12.31 -30.57 -36.84
N GLU A 127 -11.48 -30.32 -35.82
CA GLU A 127 -10.73 -31.36 -35.11
C GLU A 127 -11.02 -31.37 -33.60
N PRO A 128 -11.03 -32.54 -32.93
CA PRO A 128 -11.12 -32.60 -31.48
C PRO A 128 -9.84 -32.03 -30.84
N VAL A 129 -9.89 -30.76 -30.46
CA VAL A 129 -8.77 -30.03 -29.84
C VAL A 129 -8.64 -30.39 -28.36
N SER A 130 -7.41 -30.55 -27.88
CA SER A 130 -7.15 -30.95 -26.49
C SER A 130 -7.49 -29.83 -25.51
N ALA A 131 -7.81 -30.18 -24.26
CA ALA A 131 -8.04 -29.20 -23.20
C ALA A 131 -6.81 -28.29 -22.96
N LEU A 132 -5.60 -28.82 -23.21
CA LEU A 132 -4.35 -28.09 -23.10
C LEU A 132 -4.18 -27.04 -24.20
N ASP A 133 -4.58 -27.36 -25.44
CA ASP A 133 -4.55 -26.41 -26.56
C ASP A 133 -5.51 -25.23 -26.33
N LYS A 134 -6.70 -25.51 -25.78
CA LYS A 134 -7.65 -24.46 -25.36
C LYS A 134 -7.07 -23.57 -24.25
N TYR A 135 -6.36 -24.18 -23.29
CA TYR A 135 -5.66 -23.47 -22.23
C TYR A 135 -4.56 -22.53 -22.78
N TRP A 136 -3.75 -23.01 -23.73
CA TRP A 136 -2.74 -22.17 -24.38
C TRP A 136 -3.37 -21.01 -25.16
N LEU A 137 -4.45 -21.29 -25.89
CA LEU A 137 -5.18 -20.26 -26.64
C LEU A 137 -5.82 -19.21 -25.71
N GLN A 138 -6.40 -19.61 -24.59
CA GLN A 138 -6.99 -18.66 -23.65
C GLN A 138 -5.95 -17.69 -23.10
N ASN A 139 -4.81 -18.22 -22.63
CA ASN A 139 -3.73 -17.42 -22.09
C ASN A 139 -3.09 -16.55 -23.19
N SER A 140 -3.01 -17.03 -24.44
CA SER A 140 -2.53 -16.19 -25.54
C SER A 140 -3.50 -15.05 -25.88
N LEU A 141 -4.82 -15.29 -25.88
CA LEU A 141 -5.83 -14.27 -26.10
C LEU A 141 -5.81 -13.19 -25.01
N ARG A 142 -5.69 -13.60 -23.74
CA ARG A 142 -5.56 -12.67 -22.60
C ARG A 142 -4.36 -11.74 -22.77
N LEU A 143 -3.17 -12.32 -23.01
CA LEU A 143 -1.94 -11.57 -23.26
C LEU A 143 -2.05 -10.62 -24.46
N SER A 144 -2.65 -11.06 -25.56
CA SER A 144 -2.83 -10.25 -26.77
C SER A 144 -3.80 -9.10 -26.58
N LEU A 145 -4.84 -9.30 -25.76
CA LEU A 145 -5.81 -8.26 -25.42
C LEU A 145 -5.15 -7.20 -24.53
N GLU A 146 -4.35 -7.65 -23.57
CA GLU A 146 -3.59 -6.75 -22.69
C GLU A 146 -2.54 -5.96 -23.46
N GLU A 147 -1.81 -6.58 -24.40
CA GLU A 147 -0.88 -5.87 -25.29
C GLU A 147 -1.58 -4.73 -26.06
N ILE A 148 -2.81 -4.97 -26.53
CA ILE A 148 -3.58 -3.95 -27.23
C ILE A 148 -4.00 -2.82 -26.27
N ARG A 149 -4.41 -3.14 -25.04
CA ARG A 149 -4.72 -2.14 -24.02
C ARG A 149 -3.50 -1.29 -23.69
N THR A 150 -2.34 -1.89 -23.44
CA THR A 150 -1.09 -1.15 -23.21
C THR A 150 -0.80 -0.20 -24.37
N LYS A 151 -0.94 -0.64 -25.62
CA LYS A 151 -0.77 0.24 -26.80
C LYS A 151 -1.82 1.34 -26.88
N GLN A 152 -3.04 1.11 -26.41
CA GLN A 152 -4.07 2.14 -26.35
C GLN A 152 -3.70 3.21 -25.32
N GLU A 153 -3.21 2.82 -24.14
CA GLU A 153 -2.72 3.77 -23.13
C GLU A 153 -1.53 4.59 -23.64
N VAL A 154 -0.55 3.97 -24.30
CA VAL A 154 0.56 4.70 -24.95
C VAL A 154 0.05 5.73 -25.97
N LEU A 155 -1.04 5.43 -26.68
CA LEU A 155 -1.65 6.39 -27.61
C LEU A 155 -2.36 7.54 -26.91
N LYS A 156 -2.89 7.33 -25.69
CA LYS A 156 -3.41 8.40 -24.84
C LYS A 156 -2.27 9.27 -24.32
N GLN A 157 -1.18 8.68 -23.84
CA GLN A 157 -0.03 9.45 -23.39
C GLN A 157 0.55 10.32 -24.52
N GLN A 158 0.71 9.75 -25.72
CA GLN A 158 1.09 10.52 -26.91
C GLN A 158 0.10 11.65 -27.27
N MET A 159 -1.16 11.54 -26.85
CA MET A 159 -2.14 12.61 -27.00
C MET A 159 -1.85 13.73 -26.01
N TYR A 160 -1.61 13.41 -24.74
CA TYR A 160 -1.24 14.35 -23.69
C TYR A 160 0.06 15.09 -24.04
N ASP A 161 1.11 14.36 -24.42
CA ASP A 161 2.35 14.97 -24.91
C ASP A 161 2.11 15.90 -26.10
N ALA A 162 1.20 15.53 -27.01
CA ALA A 162 0.88 16.36 -28.18
C ALA A 162 0.05 17.61 -27.81
N ILE A 163 -0.69 17.58 -26.70
CA ILE A 163 -1.39 18.73 -26.13
C ILE A 163 -0.36 19.70 -25.54
N GLU A 164 0.59 19.21 -24.74
CA GLU A 164 1.65 20.02 -24.15
C GLU A 164 2.64 20.58 -25.17
N ASN A 165 3.15 19.75 -26.09
CA ASN A 165 4.12 20.17 -27.10
C ASN A 165 3.57 21.24 -28.06
N ARG A 166 2.24 21.34 -28.16
CA ARG A 166 1.54 22.40 -28.92
C ARG A 166 1.22 23.61 -28.07
N SER A 167 1.57 23.59 -26.78
CA SER A 167 1.26 24.60 -25.78
C SER A 167 -0.24 24.93 -25.77
N LEU A 168 -1.08 23.90 -25.86
CA LEU A 168 -2.53 24.10 -25.84
C LEU A 168 -3.04 24.64 -24.50
N PRO A 169 -2.54 24.18 -23.33
CA PRO A 169 -2.89 24.79 -22.05
C PRO A 169 -2.58 26.29 -22.03
N GLN A 170 -1.36 26.69 -22.41
CA GLN A 170 -0.95 28.09 -22.42
C GLN A 170 -1.71 28.93 -23.47
N GLN A 171 -2.14 28.34 -24.58
CA GLN A 171 -3.02 29.02 -25.54
C GLN A 171 -4.42 29.26 -24.98
N VAL A 172 -4.94 28.34 -24.15
CA VAL A 172 -6.22 28.51 -23.45
C VAL A 172 -6.08 29.52 -22.32
N ALA A 173 -4.99 29.44 -21.53
CA ALA A 173 -4.65 30.42 -20.51
C ALA A 173 -4.59 31.85 -21.10
N GLY A 174 -3.86 32.06 -22.19
CA GLY A 174 -3.81 33.37 -22.85
C GLY A 174 -5.16 33.86 -23.40
N VAL A 175 -6.08 32.95 -23.72
CA VAL A 175 -7.48 33.31 -24.05
C VAL A 175 -8.24 33.76 -22.81
N MET A 176 -8.08 33.06 -21.69
CA MET A 176 -8.69 33.40 -20.40
C MET A 176 -8.19 34.77 -19.92
N GLU A 177 -6.88 35.01 -19.95
CA GLU A 177 -6.26 36.29 -19.61
C GLU A 177 -6.78 37.45 -20.47
N SER A 178 -6.99 37.21 -21.77
CA SER A 178 -7.49 38.24 -22.68
C SER A 178 -8.89 38.76 -22.35
N VAL A 179 -9.65 38.03 -21.52
CA VAL A 179 -10.99 38.38 -21.06
C VAL A 179 -10.99 38.88 -19.60
N GLY A 180 -9.83 38.89 -18.94
CA GLY A 180 -9.62 39.49 -17.63
C GLY A 180 -9.48 38.49 -16.47
N TYR A 181 -9.34 37.20 -16.76
CA TYR A 181 -8.98 36.19 -15.76
C TYR A 181 -7.48 36.24 -15.46
N VAL A 182 -7.10 35.85 -14.25
CA VAL A 182 -5.69 35.66 -13.86
C VAL A 182 -5.44 34.16 -13.86
N VAL A 183 -4.38 33.73 -14.55
CA VAL A 183 -3.96 32.32 -14.60
C VAL A 183 -2.58 32.24 -13.97
N ASP A 184 -2.47 31.52 -12.86
CA ASP A 184 -1.19 31.18 -12.21
C ASP A 184 -0.75 29.75 -12.62
N GLU A 185 0.33 29.24 -12.03
CA GLU A 185 0.88 27.92 -12.38
C GLU A 185 -0.11 26.79 -12.08
N ASP A 186 -0.76 26.80 -10.90
CA ASP A 186 -1.76 25.80 -10.52
C ASP A 186 -2.97 25.80 -11.48
N GLN A 187 -3.37 26.99 -11.96
CA GLN A 187 -4.45 27.14 -12.93
C GLN A 187 -4.06 26.74 -14.37
N ASP A 188 -2.78 26.80 -14.75
CA ASP A 188 -2.29 26.28 -16.05
C ASP A 188 -2.33 24.74 -16.07
N ASP A 189 -1.98 24.12 -14.94
CA ASP A 189 -2.09 22.67 -14.73
C ASP A 189 -3.56 22.21 -14.75
N GLU A 190 -4.47 22.94 -14.09
CA GLU A 190 -5.91 22.66 -14.14
C GLU A 190 -6.47 22.74 -15.57
N ILE A 191 -6.00 23.71 -16.36
CA ILE A 191 -6.37 23.80 -17.78
C ILE A 191 -5.86 22.57 -18.54
N ALA A 192 -4.62 22.11 -18.29
CA ALA A 192 -4.08 20.91 -18.91
C ALA A 192 -4.95 19.68 -18.60
N ASP A 193 -5.33 19.48 -17.34
CA ASP A 193 -6.20 18.40 -16.89
C ASP A 193 -7.56 18.42 -17.58
N ILE A 194 -8.18 19.60 -17.72
CA ILE A 194 -9.43 19.75 -18.47
C ILE A 194 -9.27 19.33 -19.93
N LEU A 195 -8.14 19.66 -20.58
CA LEU A 195 -7.88 19.27 -21.96
C LEU A 195 -7.65 17.75 -22.09
N TYR A 196 -6.99 17.13 -21.11
CA TYR A 196 -6.80 15.68 -21.03
C TYR A 196 -8.14 14.95 -20.89
N ASP A 197 -8.98 15.37 -19.95
CA ASP A 197 -10.29 14.79 -19.68
C ASP A 197 -11.24 14.93 -20.90
N VAL A 198 -11.24 16.09 -21.56
CA VAL A 198 -11.99 16.22 -22.83
C VAL A 198 -11.43 15.28 -23.89
N GLY A 199 -10.11 15.17 -24.02
CA GLY A 199 -9.45 14.21 -24.91
C GLY A 199 -9.97 12.80 -24.69
N ASP A 200 -9.92 12.33 -23.44
CA ASP A 200 -10.36 11.00 -23.02
C ASP A 200 -11.85 10.76 -23.26
N THR A 201 -12.69 11.75 -22.96
CA THR A 201 -14.13 11.69 -23.24
C THR A 201 -14.40 11.41 -24.73
N PHE A 202 -13.65 12.06 -25.63
CA PHE A 202 -13.80 11.83 -27.06
C PHE A 202 -13.18 10.51 -27.52
N LEU A 203 -12.08 10.06 -26.92
CA LEU A 203 -11.46 8.76 -27.22
C LEU A 203 -12.39 7.60 -26.83
N ASN A 204 -12.95 7.64 -25.62
CA ASN A 204 -13.78 6.57 -25.05
C ASN A 204 -15.20 6.56 -25.62
N GLY A 205 -15.79 7.74 -25.89
CA GLY A 205 -17.17 7.87 -26.36
C GLY A 205 -17.40 7.53 -27.83
N ASN A 206 -16.34 7.26 -28.62
CA ASN A 206 -16.40 7.06 -30.08
C ASN A 206 -17.21 8.17 -30.80
N ARG A 207 -17.15 9.40 -30.25
CA ARG A 207 -17.89 10.57 -30.72
C ARG A 207 -17.19 11.20 -31.93
N HIS A 208 -17.98 11.76 -32.85
CA HIS A 208 -17.43 12.51 -33.97
C HIS A 208 -16.72 13.77 -33.46
N VAL A 209 -15.43 13.89 -33.72
CA VAL A 209 -14.65 15.05 -33.26
C VAL A 209 -14.84 16.20 -34.24
N ASP A 210 -15.75 17.09 -33.89
CA ASP A 210 -15.94 18.39 -34.53
C ASP A 210 -15.42 19.51 -33.63
N SER A 211 -14.86 20.55 -34.24
CA SER A 211 -14.25 21.69 -33.53
C SER A 211 -15.26 22.36 -32.60
N SER A 212 -16.51 22.49 -33.03
CA SER A 212 -17.57 23.08 -32.20
C SER A 212 -17.92 22.19 -31.00
N GLN A 213 -17.93 20.87 -31.16
CA GLN A 213 -18.19 19.95 -30.06
C GLN A 213 -17.05 19.94 -29.05
N VAL A 214 -15.80 19.92 -29.51
CA VAL A 214 -14.62 20.01 -28.64
C VAL A 214 -14.64 21.33 -27.86
N THR A 215 -14.94 22.44 -28.55
CA THR A 215 -15.03 23.77 -27.91
C THR A 215 -16.12 23.80 -26.84
N MET A 216 -17.30 23.24 -27.11
CA MET A 216 -18.37 23.18 -26.12
C MET A 216 -18.04 22.26 -24.93
N SER A 217 -17.36 21.13 -25.15
CA SER A 217 -16.95 20.23 -24.07
C SER A 217 -15.91 20.86 -23.15
N VAL A 218 -14.90 21.53 -23.72
CA VAL A 218 -13.90 22.26 -22.92
C VAL A 218 -14.55 23.44 -22.21
N TRP A 219 -15.43 24.17 -22.89
CA TRP A 219 -16.19 25.27 -22.28
C TRP A 219 -17.04 24.81 -21.10
N ASP A 220 -17.79 23.72 -21.21
CA ASP A 220 -18.63 23.20 -20.12
C ASP A 220 -17.80 22.82 -18.88
N LYS A 221 -16.59 22.27 -19.08
CA LYS A 221 -15.68 21.93 -17.98
C LYS A 221 -15.04 23.18 -17.38
N LEU A 222 -14.52 24.10 -18.19
CA LEU A 222 -13.98 25.39 -17.71
C LEU A 222 -15.04 26.19 -16.95
N GLN A 223 -16.28 26.24 -17.45
CA GLN A 223 -17.38 26.94 -16.80
C GLN A 223 -17.69 26.37 -15.41
N LYS A 224 -17.63 25.04 -15.26
CA LYS A 224 -17.82 24.36 -13.98
C LYS A 224 -16.66 24.58 -13.03
N SER A 225 -15.44 24.46 -13.51
CA SER A 225 -14.22 24.58 -12.70
C SER A 225 -14.03 26.00 -12.20
N TRP A 226 -14.21 27.02 -13.06
CA TRP A 226 -13.91 28.41 -12.74
C TRP A 226 -15.15 29.28 -12.45
N ALA A 227 -16.32 28.65 -12.25
CA ALA A 227 -17.60 29.31 -11.95
C ALA A 227 -17.94 30.49 -12.91
N ILE A 228 -17.64 30.32 -14.20
CA ILE A 228 -17.79 31.38 -15.22
C ILE A 228 -19.28 31.70 -15.44
N SER A 229 -19.63 32.99 -15.43
CA SER A 229 -21.02 33.43 -15.61
C SER A 229 -21.53 33.23 -17.04
N ASP A 230 -22.83 32.95 -17.22
CA ASP A 230 -23.49 32.75 -18.54
C ASP A 230 -23.34 33.94 -19.52
N VAL A 231 -22.95 35.13 -19.02
CA VAL A 231 -22.78 36.36 -19.80
C VAL A 231 -21.49 36.34 -20.65
N GLU A 232 -20.60 35.37 -20.41
CA GLU A 232 -19.25 35.30 -21.01
C GLU A 232 -19.13 34.37 -22.22
N GLN A 233 -20.21 34.20 -23.00
CA GLN A 233 -20.17 33.54 -24.32
C GLN A 233 -19.16 34.17 -25.31
N ARG A 234 -18.58 35.32 -24.97
CA ARG A 234 -17.48 35.97 -25.73
C ARG A 234 -16.21 35.11 -25.77
N LEU A 235 -16.00 34.17 -24.83
CA LEU A 235 -14.86 33.26 -24.78
C LEU A 235 -14.93 32.12 -25.81
N LEU A 236 -16.13 31.74 -26.26
CA LEU A 236 -16.32 30.63 -27.22
C LEU A 236 -15.61 30.86 -28.56
N TRP A 237 -15.57 32.12 -29.02
CA TRP A 237 -14.97 32.45 -30.32
C TRP A 237 -13.43 32.45 -30.28
N PRO A 238 -12.76 33.08 -29.29
CA PRO A 238 -11.33 32.93 -29.06
C PRO A 238 -10.87 31.48 -28.84
N LEU A 239 -11.65 30.68 -28.09
CA LEU A 239 -11.34 29.27 -27.83
C LEU A 239 -11.42 28.39 -29.08
N ALA A 240 -12.18 28.77 -30.11
CA ALA A 240 -12.35 27.95 -31.31
C ALA A 240 -11.02 27.56 -31.99
N ARG A 241 -9.99 28.42 -31.91
CA ARG A 241 -8.67 28.17 -32.51
C ARG A 241 -7.86 27.08 -31.78
N PRO A 242 -7.57 27.17 -30.46
CA PRO A 242 -6.91 26.09 -29.73
C PRO A 242 -7.73 24.79 -29.78
N MET A 243 -9.06 24.89 -29.76
CA MET A 243 -9.96 23.72 -29.83
C MET A 243 -9.93 23.03 -31.19
N ALA A 244 -9.68 23.75 -32.28
CA ALA A 244 -9.46 23.15 -33.59
C ALA A 244 -8.16 22.33 -33.62
N GLU A 245 -7.11 22.77 -32.93
CA GLU A 245 -5.86 22.03 -32.78
C GLU A 245 -6.00 20.81 -31.86
N LEU A 246 -6.67 20.97 -30.71
CA LEU A 246 -7.03 19.86 -29.84
C LEU A 246 -7.84 18.80 -30.61
N GLY A 247 -8.85 19.23 -31.36
CA GLY A 247 -9.63 18.34 -32.21
C GLY A 247 -8.80 17.65 -33.31
N LYS A 248 -7.71 18.24 -33.80
CA LYS A 248 -6.77 17.55 -34.71
C LYS A 248 -5.98 16.46 -33.98
N VAL A 249 -5.50 16.75 -32.77
CA VAL A 249 -4.78 15.81 -31.91
C VAL A 249 -5.67 14.61 -31.58
N ILE A 250 -6.86 14.85 -31.04
CA ILE A 250 -7.85 13.81 -30.71
C ILE A 250 -8.19 12.97 -31.95
N ARG A 251 -8.46 13.57 -33.12
CA ARG A 251 -8.75 12.82 -34.36
C ARG A 251 -7.59 11.96 -34.82
N ALA A 252 -6.35 12.45 -34.70
CA ALA A 252 -5.18 11.67 -35.05
C ALA A 252 -5.05 10.44 -34.14
N THR A 253 -5.28 10.61 -32.84
CA THR A 253 -5.26 9.54 -31.85
C THR A 253 -6.42 8.55 -32.06
N GLN A 254 -7.66 9.02 -32.26
CA GLN A 254 -8.81 8.17 -32.58
C GLN A 254 -8.57 7.29 -33.82
N LYS A 255 -7.94 7.83 -34.87
CA LYS A 255 -7.60 7.05 -36.07
C LYS A 255 -6.62 5.92 -35.75
N LYS A 256 -5.62 6.18 -34.90
CA LYS A 256 -4.67 5.17 -34.45
C LYS A 256 -5.36 4.13 -33.53
N MET A 257 -6.18 4.57 -32.59
CA MET A 257 -6.96 3.70 -31.70
C MET A 257 -7.97 2.82 -32.45
N ALA A 258 -8.62 3.34 -33.50
CA ALA A 258 -9.59 2.58 -34.28
C ALA A 258 -8.98 1.32 -34.93
N VAL A 259 -7.69 1.36 -35.29
CA VAL A 259 -6.94 0.21 -35.82
C VAL A 259 -6.78 -0.90 -34.76
N LEU A 260 -6.74 -0.53 -33.48
CA LEU A 260 -6.61 -1.44 -32.34
C LEU A 260 -7.96 -1.94 -31.81
N ASN A 261 -9.00 -1.09 -31.87
CA ASN A 261 -10.33 -1.39 -31.32
C ASN A 261 -11.01 -2.59 -32.00
N TYR A 262 -10.83 -2.76 -33.31
CA TYR A 262 -11.43 -3.89 -34.02
C TYR A 262 -10.81 -5.24 -33.61
N PRO A 263 -9.47 -5.43 -33.61
CA PRO A 263 -8.84 -6.60 -33.02
C PRO A 263 -9.21 -6.84 -31.56
N ALA A 264 -9.25 -5.80 -30.71
CA ALA A 264 -9.58 -5.93 -29.29
C ALA A 264 -10.99 -6.50 -29.06
N ARG A 265 -11.99 -5.98 -29.80
CA ARG A 265 -13.37 -6.49 -29.74
C ARG A 265 -13.45 -7.95 -30.16
N TYR A 266 -12.77 -8.30 -31.24
CA TYR A 266 -12.77 -9.67 -31.75
C TYR A 266 -12.10 -10.64 -30.77
N LEU A 267 -10.94 -10.28 -30.20
CA LEU A 267 -10.26 -11.07 -29.16
C LEU A 267 -11.14 -11.28 -27.93
N SER A 268 -11.83 -10.23 -27.48
CA SER A 268 -12.76 -10.29 -26.34
C SER A 268 -13.92 -11.26 -26.60
N GLU A 269 -14.48 -11.21 -27.80
CA GLU A 269 -15.55 -12.11 -28.22
C GLU A 269 -15.09 -13.57 -28.28
N GLN A 270 -13.90 -13.82 -28.83
CA GLN A 270 -13.33 -15.17 -28.88
C GLN A 270 -13.02 -15.72 -27.48
N LEU A 271 -12.51 -14.87 -26.58
CA LEU A 271 -12.26 -15.26 -25.18
C LEU A 271 -13.56 -15.72 -24.49
N ARG A 272 -14.67 -15.02 -24.74
CA ARG A 272 -15.99 -15.38 -24.20
C ARG A 272 -16.54 -16.70 -24.77
N ASN A 273 -16.16 -17.05 -26.00
CA ASN A 273 -16.70 -18.21 -26.71
C ASN A 273 -15.96 -19.53 -26.41
N LEU A 274 -14.81 -19.51 -25.72
CA LEU A 274 -13.96 -20.69 -25.51
C LEU A 274 -14.53 -21.78 -24.57
N GLY A 275 -15.56 -21.45 -23.76
CA GLY A 275 -16.23 -22.41 -22.86
C GLY A 275 -15.38 -22.78 -21.63
N GLU A 276 -15.56 -24.00 -21.10
CA GLU A 276 -14.78 -24.51 -19.97
C GLU A 276 -13.31 -24.81 -20.36
N ILE A 277 -12.38 -24.29 -19.56
CA ILE A 277 -10.94 -24.36 -19.80
C ILE A 277 -10.27 -24.79 -18.49
N PRO A 278 -9.26 -25.67 -18.51
CA PRO A 278 -8.61 -26.13 -17.28
C PRO A 278 -7.87 -24.98 -16.57
N SER A 279 -7.87 -25.01 -15.23
CA SER A 279 -7.06 -24.12 -14.40
C SER A 279 -5.56 -24.36 -14.62
N HIS A 280 -4.69 -23.43 -14.17
CA HIS A 280 -3.24 -23.61 -14.23
C HIS A 280 -2.78 -24.93 -13.59
N GLU A 281 -3.43 -25.33 -12.48
CA GLU A 281 -3.14 -26.60 -11.79
C GLU A 281 -3.65 -27.81 -12.57
N ALA A 282 -4.87 -27.75 -13.12
CA ALA A 282 -5.40 -28.82 -13.97
C ALA A 282 -4.55 -29.00 -15.25
N ALA A 283 -4.11 -27.90 -15.87
CA ALA A 283 -3.19 -27.94 -17.01
C ALA A 283 -1.82 -28.52 -16.60
N ASN A 284 -1.28 -28.13 -15.44
CA ASN A 284 -0.08 -28.73 -14.87
C ASN A 284 -0.23 -30.25 -14.71
N ASN A 285 -1.35 -30.72 -14.15
CA ASN A 285 -1.65 -32.14 -13.97
C ASN A 285 -1.88 -32.90 -15.29
N MET A 286 -2.28 -32.21 -16.37
CA MET A 286 -2.34 -32.81 -17.72
C MET A 286 -0.94 -32.94 -18.36
N ILE A 287 -0.05 -31.98 -18.14
CA ILE A 287 1.36 -32.03 -18.56
C ILE A 287 2.10 -33.11 -17.74
N TYR A 288 1.76 -33.20 -16.45
CA TYR A 288 2.28 -34.11 -15.44
C TYR A 288 1.14 -34.89 -14.79
N PRO A 289 0.70 -36.01 -15.38
CA PRO A 289 -0.14 -36.94 -14.64
C PRO A 289 0.71 -37.39 -13.44
N SER A 290 0.36 -36.94 -12.24
CA SER A 290 0.93 -37.50 -11.02
C SER A 290 0.77 -39.02 -11.09
N VAL A 291 1.73 -39.77 -10.55
CA VAL A 291 1.39 -41.10 -10.05
C VAL A 291 0.31 -40.81 -9.01
N SER A 292 -0.93 -41.05 -9.39
CA SER A 292 -2.12 -40.52 -8.73
C SER A 292 -2.00 -40.60 -7.21
N SER A 293 -1.86 -39.45 -6.57
CA SER A 293 -2.39 -39.25 -5.21
C SER A 293 -3.91 -39.47 -5.18
N GLU A 294 -4.56 -39.52 -6.35
CA GLU A 294 -5.96 -39.93 -6.58
C GLU A 294 -6.19 -41.43 -6.82
N GLU A 295 -5.27 -42.35 -6.46
CA GLU A 295 -5.80 -43.61 -5.96
C GLU A 295 -6.40 -43.28 -4.60
N ASN A 296 -7.68 -42.90 -4.60
CA ASN A 296 -8.51 -42.75 -3.42
C ASN A 296 -8.41 -44.07 -2.66
N SER A 297 -7.44 -44.14 -1.75
CA SER A 297 -7.16 -45.33 -0.93
C SER A 297 -8.34 -45.67 -0.01
N GLY A 298 -9.37 -44.81 0.03
CA GLY A 298 -10.46 -44.83 0.99
C GLY A 298 -10.02 -44.41 2.39
N LEU A 299 -8.78 -43.96 2.55
CA LEU A 299 -8.20 -43.53 3.81
C LEU A 299 -8.37 -42.02 3.96
N PHE A 300 -8.67 -41.62 5.20
CA PHE A 300 -8.87 -40.23 5.58
C PHE A 300 -7.96 -39.90 6.75
N TRP A 301 -7.51 -38.66 6.82
CA TRP A 301 -7.06 -38.05 8.07
C TRP A 301 -8.20 -38.15 9.10
N ALA A 302 -7.87 -38.13 10.39
CA ALA A 302 -8.87 -38.15 11.46
C ALA A 302 -9.79 -36.92 11.41
N ASP A 303 -9.31 -35.82 10.82
CA ASP A 303 -10.07 -34.62 10.55
C ASP A 303 -11.04 -34.72 9.35
N GLY A 304 -11.01 -35.84 8.61
CA GLY A 304 -11.89 -36.15 7.49
C GLY A 304 -11.39 -35.69 6.11
N GLU A 305 -10.19 -35.12 5.99
CA GLU A 305 -9.56 -34.88 4.68
C GLU A 305 -9.05 -36.18 4.05
N ALA A 306 -9.02 -36.25 2.71
CA ALA A 306 -8.50 -37.41 2.00
C ALA A 306 -7.00 -37.59 2.29
N LEU A 307 -6.60 -38.81 2.66
CA LEU A 307 -5.20 -39.12 2.92
C LEU A 307 -4.51 -39.53 1.60
N PRO A 308 -3.42 -38.85 1.18
CA PRO A 308 -2.66 -39.26 0.02
C PRO A 308 -2.15 -40.71 0.14
N GLY A 309 -2.28 -41.50 -0.93
CA GLY A 309 -1.91 -42.92 -0.93
C GLY A 309 -0.44 -43.20 -0.53
N TYR A 310 0.48 -42.26 -0.78
CA TYR A 310 1.89 -42.38 -0.40
C TYR A 310 2.11 -42.37 1.13
N LEU A 311 1.12 -41.94 1.92
CA LEU A 311 1.17 -41.96 3.38
C LEU A 311 0.65 -43.26 4.00
N SER A 312 0.09 -44.17 3.20
CA SER A 312 -0.37 -45.48 3.68
C SER A 312 0.68 -46.28 4.47
N PRO A 313 2.00 -46.24 4.16
CA PRO A 313 3.02 -46.92 4.96
C PRO A 313 3.28 -46.32 6.34
N TYR A 314 2.85 -45.07 6.59
CA TYR A 314 3.07 -44.34 7.85
C TYR A 314 1.89 -44.47 8.82
N LEU A 315 0.81 -45.17 8.45
CA LEU A 315 -0.38 -45.31 9.30
C LEU A 315 -0.09 -45.93 10.68
N ASP A 316 0.89 -46.81 10.76
CA ASP A 316 1.33 -47.47 11.99
C ASP A 316 2.46 -46.72 12.71
N ASP A 317 2.94 -45.60 12.16
CA ASP A 317 3.98 -44.78 12.76
C ASP A 317 3.42 -43.93 13.91
N ALA A 318 4.06 -44.00 15.07
CA ALA A 318 3.60 -43.33 16.28
C ALA A 318 3.61 -41.79 16.17
N SER A 319 4.55 -41.22 15.40
CA SER A 319 4.62 -39.77 15.17
C SER A 319 3.52 -39.31 14.22
N PHE A 320 3.22 -40.10 13.18
CA PHE A 320 2.11 -39.86 12.27
C PHE A 320 0.75 -39.96 12.98
N GLN A 321 0.51 -41.00 13.78
CA GLN A 321 -0.75 -41.17 14.52
C GLN A 321 -1.02 -40.02 15.49
N LYS A 322 0.02 -39.50 16.15
CA LYS A 322 -0.08 -38.34 17.03
C LYS A 322 -0.56 -37.11 16.27
N VAL A 323 0.10 -36.76 15.17
CA VAL A 323 -0.29 -35.61 14.32
C VAL A 323 -1.69 -35.81 13.74
N ASN A 324 -2.01 -37.01 13.27
CA ASN A 324 -3.32 -37.32 12.72
C ASN A 324 -4.44 -37.10 13.76
N ALA A 325 -4.27 -37.60 14.99
CA ALA A 325 -5.24 -37.45 16.07
C ALA A 325 -5.45 -35.98 16.49
N GLU A 326 -4.39 -35.17 16.51
CA GLU A 326 -4.47 -33.74 16.82
C GLU A 326 -5.25 -32.94 15.76
N GLY A 327 -5.34 -33.44 14.51
CA GLY A 327 -6.00 -32.75 13.41
C GLY A 327 -7.49 -32.45 13.63
N VAL A 328 -8.22 -33.30 14.36
CA VAL A 328 -9.64 -33.06 14.67
C VAL A 328 -9.83 -31.77 15.46
N ARG A 329 -8.97 -31.56 16.47
CA ARG A 329 -9.01 -30.36 17.32
C ARG A 329 -8.70 -29.12 16.49
N TRP A 330 -7.66 -29.16 15.67
CA TRP A 330 -7.22 -27.99 14.89
C TRP A 330 -8.16 -27.65 13.75
N LYS A 331 -8.82 -28.63 13.13
CA LYS A 331 -9.90 -28.38 12.17
C LYS A 331 -11.11 -27.71 12.81
N GLN A 332 -11.40 -28.03 14.07
CA GLN A 332 -12.44 -27.32 14.82
C GLN A 332 -12.01 -25.88 15.16
N TYR A 333 -10.74 -25.66 15.49
CA TYR A 333 -10.16 -24.32 15.69
C TYR A 333 -10.23 -23.45 14.43
N GLU A 334 -9.90 -24.00 13.25
CA GLU A 334 -10.06 -23.30 11.96
C GLU A 334 -11.53 -22.95 11.68
N LYS A 335 -12.47 -23.88 11.89
CA LYS A 335 -13.90 -23.62 11.70
C LYS A 335 -14.48 -22.54 12.61
N GLN A 336 -13.86 -22.28 13.76
CA GLN A 336 -14.32 -21.20 14.65
C GLN A 336 -14.14 -19.81 14.01
N GLY A 337 -13.24 -19.67 13.03
CA GLY A 337 -13.05 -18.44 12.26
C GLY A 337 -14.20 -18.09 11.31
N ASP A 338 -15.06 -19.06 10.96
CA ASP A 338 -16.23 -18.82 10.08
C ASP A 338 -17.18 -17.76 10.65
N VAL A 339 -17.20 -17.58 11.99
CA VAL A 339 -18.01 -16.55 12.66
C VAL A 339 -17.63 -15.14 12.17
N LEU A 340 -16.35 -14.90 11.88
CA LEU A 340 -15.84 -13.61 11.42
C LEU A 340 -16.24 -13.30 9.97
N GLN A 341 -16.74 -14.30 9.24
CA GLN A 341 -17.24 -14.14 7.88
C GLN A 341 -18.71 -13.69 7.83
N LEU A 342 -19.39 -13.64 8.98
CA LEU A 342 -20.76 -13.14 9.06
C LEU A 342 -20.82 -11.64 8.72
N PRO A 343 -21.90 -11.16 8.07
CA PRO A 343 -22.01 -9.77 7.62
C PRO A 343 -21.78 -8.73 8.73
N GLU A 344 -22.29 -9.00 9.94
CA GLU A 344 -22.13 -8.11 11.10
C GLU A 344 -20.67 -7.89 11.47
N TRP A 345 -19.87 -8.96 11.54
CA TRP A 345 -18.44 -8.87 11.85
C TRP A 345 -17.65 -8.20 10.72
N ARG A 346 -18.01 -8.49 9.46
CA ARG A 346 -17.38 -7.85 8.30
C ARG A 346 -17.56 -6.34 8.29
N GLU A 347 -18.76 -5.85 8.57
CA GLU A 347 -19.02 -4.39 8.61
C GLU A 347 -18.28 -3.71 9.76
N ASN A 348 -18.20 -4.34 10.94
CA ASN A 348 -17.43 -3.77 12.06
C ASN A 348 -15.92 -3.76 11.77
N PHE A 349 -15.36 -4.79 11.14
CA PHE A 349 -13.95 -4.79 10.75
C PHE A 349 -13.67 -3.81 9.61
N LYS A 350 -14.60 -3.61 8.68
CA LYS A 350 -14.49 -2.56 7.67
C LYS A 350 -14.34 -1.18 8.30
N ALA A 351 -15.10 -0.90 9.37
CA ALA A 351 -15.00 0.36 10.09
C ALA A 351 -13.62 0.57 10.71
N VAL A 352 -13.12 -0.45 11.43
CA VAL A 352 -11.77 -0.40 12.03
C VAL A 352 -10.66 -0.28 10.99
N LEU A 353 -10.80 -0.96 9.85
CA LEU A 353 -9.86 -0.87 8.73
C LEU A 353 -9.95 0.48 8.03
N GLY A 354 -11.14 1.06 7.88
CA GLY A 354 -11.36 2.39 7.31
C GLY A 354 -10.60 3.45 8.08
N ASP A 355 -10.78 3.51 9.39
CA ASP A 355 -10.03 4.43 10.25
C ASP A 355 -8.51 4.27 10.13
N TRP A 356 -8.03 3.02 10.07
CA TRP A 356 -6.59 2.76 9.94
C TRP A 356 -6.07 3.22 8.59
N CYS A 357 -6.82 2.96 7.52
CA CYS A 357 -6.43 3.36 6.18
C CYS A 357 -6.48 4.87 6.00
N GLN A 358 -7.45 5.55 6.61
CA GLN A 358 -7.54 7.01 6.62
C GLN A 358 -6.28 7.62 7.26
N MET A 359 -5.97 7.21 8.49
CA MET A 359 -4.80 7.70 9.22
C MET A 359 -3.51 7.43 8.45
N LEU A 360 -3.35 6.22 7.89
CA LEU A 360 -2.19 5.92 7.05
C LEU A 360 -2.15 6.81 5.80
N SER A 361 -3.29 7.11 5.18
CA SER A 361 -3.39 7.97 4.00
C SER A 361 -2.96 9.40 4.29
N GLU A 362 -3.31 9.94 5.47
CA GLU A 362 -2.93 11.30 5.89
C GLU A 362 -1.39 11.44 6.02
N ASP A 363 -0.70 10.36 6.39
CA ASP A 363 0.76 10.33 6.53
C ASP A 363 1.51 10.01 5.21
N VAL A 364 0.81 9.59 4.15
CA VAL A 364 1.45 9.17 2.88
C VAL A 364 2.23 10.31 2.24
N GLU A 365 1.66 11.51 2.17
CA GLU A 365 2.32 12.66 1.53
C GLU A 365 3.64 13.00 2.23
N GLN A 366 3.63 13.05 3.57
CA GLN A 366 4.83 13.29 4.36
C GLN A 366 5.87 12.19 4.12
N PHE A 367 5.46 10.93 4.14
CA PHE A 367 6.34 9.79 3.88
C PHE A 367 6.97 9.86 2.49
N GLN A 368 6.19 10.14 1.45
CA GLN A 368 6.67 10.30 0.08
C GLN A 368 7.67 11.47 -0.04
N GLY A 369 7.38 12.59 0.61
CA GLY A 369 8.26 13.76 0.65
C GLY A 369 9.60 13.45 1.32
N GLN A 370 9.58 12.74 2.45
CA GLN A 370 10.80 12.31 3.15
C GLN A 370 11.63 11.34 2.30
N ILE A 371 11.01 10.34 1.66
CA ILE A 371 11.70 9.41 0.76
C ILE A 371 12.36 10.16 -0.41
N ARG A 372 11.63 11.08 -1.05
CA ARG A 372 12.13 11.85 -2.19
C ARG A 372 13.33 12.70 -1.79
N HIS A 373 13.21 13.45 -0.70
CA HIS A 373 14.30 14.29 -0.18
C HIS A 373 15.53 13.45 0.19
N TYR A 374 15.31 12.28 0.81
CA TYR A 374 16.39 11.36 1.14
C TYR A 374 17.11 10.85 -0.12
N PHE A 375 16.35 10.38 -1.11
CA PHE A 375 16.86 9.82 -2.36
C PHE A 375 17.65 10.85 -3.17
N GLU A 376 17.11 12.05 -3.37
CA GLU A 376 17.81 13.12 -4.07
C GLU A 376 19.10 13.54 -3.36
N GLY A 377 19.07 13.60 -2.02
CA GLY A 377 20.25 13.88 -1.23
C GLY A 377 21.33 12.80 -1.38
N GLU A 378 20.93 11.54 -1.46
CA GLU A 378 21.84 10.41 -1.68
C GLU A 378 22.40 10.39 -3.10
N GLN A 379 21.58 10.73 -4.10
CA GLN A 379 22.03 10.86 -5.49
C GLN A 379 23.07 11.98 -5.64
N ARG A 380 22.78 13.18 -5.11
CA ARG A 380 23.72 14.31 -5.07
C ARG A 380 25.03 13.95 -4.38
N ARG A 381 24.97 13.13 -3.32
CA ARG A 381 26.15 12.64 -2.61
C ARG A 381 26.98 11.68 -3.47
N ARG A 382 26.34 10.74 -4.17
CA ARG A 382 27.02 9.82 -5.09
C ARG A 382 27.72 10.57 -6.22
N GLU A 383 27.03 11.54 -6.82
CA GLU A 383 27.59 12.43 -7.85
C GLU A 383 28.79 13.23 -7.32
N ALA A 384 28.70 13.84 -6.14
CA ALA A 384 29.80 14.57 -5.51
C ALA A 384 31.01 13.66 -5.20
N VAL A 385 30.79 12.42 -4.78
CA VAL A 385 31.86 11.43 -4.55
C VAL A 385 32.52 11.01 -5.86
N GLU A 386 31.74 10.84 -6.94
CA GLU A 386 32.26 10.55 -8.29
C GLU A 386 33.10 11.72 -8.84
N ASP A 387 32.72 12.96 -8.52
CA ASP A 387 33.46 14.18 -8.86
C ASP A 387 34.69 14.43 -7.97
N GLY A 388 34.91 13.60 -6.93
CA GLY A 388 36.06 13.65 -6.05
C GLY A 388 35.94 14.64 -4.88
N ASP A 389 34.73 15.14 -4.59
CA ASP A 389 34.46 16.02 -3.47
C ASP A 389 34.43 15.26 -2.13
N VAL A 390 34.87 15.95 -1.07
CA VAL A 390 34.80 15.43 0.30
C VAL A 390 33.43 15.74 0.89
N VAL A 391 32.52 14.76 0.86
CA VAL A 391 31.22 14.89 1.50
C VAL A 391 31.30 14.43 2.96
N SER A 392 30.79 15.24 3.90
CA SER A 392 30.64 14.82 5.29
C SER A 392 29.66 13.66 5.39
N GLY A 393 30.03 12.60 6.12
CA GLY A 393 29.14 11.46 6.35
C GLY A 393 27.86 11.88 7.09
N ARG A 394 26.71 11.33 6.68
CA ARG A 394 25.49 11.39 7.49
C ARG A 394 25.72 10.65 8.81
N ASN A 395 25.01 11.06 9.84
CA ASN A 395 24.96 10.29 11.07
C ASN A 395 24.35 8.91 10.75
N ALA A 396 25.14 7.85 10.93
CA ALA A 396 24.74 6.49 10.61
C ALA A 396 23.55 6.01 11.45
N GLU A 397 23.38 6.56 12.66
CA GLU A 397 22.24 6.26 13.53
C GLU A 397 20.95 6.88 13.00
N ASP A 398 20.99 8.15 12.58
CA ASP A 398 19.83 8.85 12.01
C ASP A 398 19.40 8.23 10.67
N GLU A 399 20.37 7.85 9.83
CA GLU A 399 20.10 7.15 8.58
C GLU A 399 19.44 5.78 8.80
N LYS A 400 19.96 5.01 9.76
CA LYS A 400 19.37 3.71 10.09
C LYS A 400 17.96 3.88 10.63
N ARG A 401 17.75 4.84 11.53
CA ARG A 401 16.45 5.15 12.11
C ARG A 401 15.43 5.52 11.03
N PHE A 402 15.78 6.43 10.12
CA PHE A 402 14.93 6.80 8.98
C PHE A 402 14.53 5.59 8.13
N LYS A 403 15.50 4.70 7.82
CA LYS A 403 15.24 3.48 7.03
C LYS A 403 14.31 2.51 7.77
N GLU A 404 14.48 2.33 9.07
CA GLU A 404 13.63 1.48 9.90
C GLU A 404 12.20 2.04 9.99
N GLU A 405 12.04 3.35 10.23
CA GLU A 405 10.76 4.04 10.25
C GLU A 405 10.05 3.93 8.90
N SER A 406 10.78 4.14 7.81
CA SER A 406 10.24 4.05 6.46
C SER A 406 9.77 2.64 6.09
N LEU A 407 10.55 1.60 6.43
CA LEU A 407 10.15 0.21 6.22
C LEU A 407 8.99 -0.20 7.12
N SER A 408 8.94 0.32 8.34
CA SER A 408 7.82 0.12 9.26
C SER A 408 6.54 0.68 8.67
N PHE A 409 6.56 1.94 8.20
CA PHE A 409 5.41 2.60 7.60
C PHE A 409 4.93 1.88 6.32
N ALA A 410 5.84 1.55 5.40
CA ALA A 410 5.52 0.74 4.22
C ALA A 410 4.93 -0.64 4.60
N GLY A 411 5.44 -1.26 5.67
CA GLY A 411 4.91 -2.50 6.20
C GLY A 411 3.46 -2.39 6.69
N LYS A 412 3.09 -1.23 7.27
CA LYS A 412 1.71 -0.90 7.69
C LYS A 412 0.80 -0.72 6.48
N LEU A 413 1.23 0.03 5.46
CA LEU A 413 0.48 0.18 4.20
C LEU A 413 0.16 -1.18 3.55
N ALA A 414 1.18 -2.04 3.45
CA ALA A 414 1.00 -3.39 2.91
C ALA A 414 0.07 -4.27 3.78
N ALA A 415 0.16 -4.14 5.11
CA ALA A 415 -0.70 -4.87 6.04
C ALA A 415 -2.17 -4.44 5.93
N ALA A 416 -2.41 -3.13 6.00
CA ALA A 416 -3.73 -2.53 5.92
C ALA A 416 -4.39 -2.87 4.58
N SER A 417 -3.65 -2.77 3.47
CA SER A 417 -4.13 -3.15 2.14
C SER A 417 -4.54 -4.61 2.04
N ALA A 418 -3.70 -5.52 2.54
CA ALA A 418 -3.99 -6.95 2.52
C ALA A 418 -5.23 -7.29 3.39
N ALA A 419 -5.39 -6.60 4.52
CA ALA A 419 -6.55 -6.75 5.39
C ALA A 419 -7.82 -6.19 4.72
N ALA A 420 -7.75 -5.01 4.10
CA ALA A 420 -8.84 -4.41 3.34
C ALA A 420 -9.31 -5.33 2.21
N GLU A 421 -8.38 -5.91 1.43
CA GLU A 421 -8.75 -6.85 0.36
C GLU A 421 -9.42 -8.10 0.93
N LYS A 422 -8.84 -8.69 1.99
CA LYS A 422 -9.32 -9.95 2.58
C LYS A 422 -10.66 -9.83 3.27
N TYR A 423 -10.88 -8.76 4.04
CA TYR A 423 -12.04 -8.63 4.93
C TYR A 423 -13.09 -7.64 4.42
N ALA A 424 -12.68 -6.61 3.66
CA ALA A 424 -13.59 -5.63 3.08
C ALA A 424 -13.87 -5.87 1.59
N GLY A 425 -12.99 -6.59 0.88
CA GLY A 425 -13.05 -6.75 -0.57
C GLY A 425 -12.60 -5.50 -1.33
N VAL A 426 -11.89 -4.58 -0.66
CA VAL A 426 -11.41 -3.31 -1.22
C VAL A 426 -9.93 -3.43 -1.54
N ILE A 427 -9.55 -3.13 -2.78
CA ILE A 427 -8.16 -3.22 -3.23
C ILE A 427 -7.52 -1.86 -3.04
N LEU A 428 -6.69 -1.72 -2.01
CA LEU A 428 -5.90 -0.50 -1.77
C LEU A 428 -4.49 -0.60 -2.37
N ASN A 429 -4.01 -1.80 -2.64
CA ASN A 429 -2.67 -2.00 -3.19
C ASN A 429 -2.71 -3.08 -4.28
N ASP A 430 -2.65 -2.64 -5.53
CA ASP A 430 -2.55 -3.50 -6.71
C ASP A 430 -1.14 -3.49 -7.33
N SER A 431 -0.17 -2.83 -6.70
CA SER A 431 1.24 -2.79 -7.13
C SER A 431 1.90 -4.18 -7.15
N GLY A 432 1.36 -5.12 -6.36
CA GLY A 432 1.92 -6.45 -6.14
C GLY A 432 3.04 -6.50 -5.10
N ILE A 433 3.34 -5.38 -4.43
CA ILE A 433 4.32 -5.25 -3.35
C ILE A 433 3.63 -5.61 -2.03
N GLY A 434 3.98 -6.75 -1.46
CA GLY A 434 3.48 -7.20 -0.17
C GLY A 434 4.55 -7.19 0.92
N GLN A 435 4.18 -7.68 2.11
CA GLN A 435 5.08 -7.75 3.26
C GLN A 435 6.31 -8.63 3.01
N LYS A 436 6.22 -9.69 2.18
CA LYS A 436 7.40 -10.52 1.89
C LYS A 436 8.39 -9.80 0.98
N THR A 437 7.90 -8.99 0.04
CA THR A 437 8.76 -8.15 -0.80
C THR A 437 9.48 -7.12 0.07
N LEU A 438 8.77 -6.42 0.95
CA LEU A 438 9.36 -5.44 1.87
C LEU A 438 10.38 -6.06 2.84
N ALA A 439 10.14 -7.28 3.33
CA ALA A 439 11.05 -7.98 4.23
C ALA A 439 12.43 -8.30 3.62
N LYS A 440 12.59 -8.17 2.29
CA LYS A 440 13.88 -8.33 1.61
C LYS A 440 14.72 -7.05 1.62
N ILE A 441 14.08 -5.90 1.81
CA ILE A 441 14.75 -4.62 1.95
C ILE A 441 15.29 -4.55 3.38
N SER A 442 16.56 -4.19 3.51
CA SER A 442 17.26 -4.16 4.81
C SER A 442 17.63 -2.73 5.16
N ALA A 443 17.32 -2.31 6.40
CA ALA A 443 17.78 -1.04 6.93
C ALA A 443 19.31 -1.00 7.15
N ASP A 444 19.97 -2.16 7.27
CA ASP A 444 21.41 -2.27 7.52
C ASP A 444 22.26 -2.10 6.24
N LYS A 445 21.64 -1.83 5.08
CA LYS A 445 22.32 -1.67 3.80
C LYS A 445 21.96 -0.36 3.14
N ASP A 446 22.79 0.06 2.20
CA ASP A 446 22.45 1.14 1.29
C ASP A 446 21.33 0.68 0.37
N TRP A 447 20.29 1.49 0.30
CA TRP A 447 19.17 1.25 -0.60
C TRP A 447 19.57 1.55 -2.04
N SER A 448 19.19 0.62 -2.91
CA SER A 448 19.26 0.80 -4.36
C SER A 448 18.12 1.72 -4.82
N GLU A 449 18.24 2.27 -6.03
CA GLU A 449 17.15 3.05 -6.64
C GLU A 449 15.85 2.26 -6.70
N ASP A 450 15.92 0.94 -6.94
CA ASP A 450 14.77 0.05 -6.96
C ASP A 450 14.08 -0.03 -5.58
N ASP A 451 14.86 -0.04 -4.49
CA ASP A 451 14.29 -0.07 -3.13
C ASP A 451 13.47 1.20 -2.83
N TYR A 452 13.96 2.38 -3.20
CA TYR A 452 13.21 3.64 -3.04
C TYR A 452 11.95 3.66 -3.89
N ARG A 453 12.05 3.20 -5.15
CA ARG A 453 10.90 3.12 -6.06
C ARG A 453 9.82 2.19 -5.53
N LEU A 454 10.20 1.04 -4.97
CA LEU A 454 9.25 0.11 -4.34
C LEU A 454 8.45 0.76 -3.22
N LEU A 455 9.12 1.49 -2.32
CA LEU A 455 8.46 2.17 -1.20
C LEU A 455 7.55 3.29 -1.68
N PHE A 456 8.03 4.11 -2.62
CA PHE A 456 7.25 5.22 -3.18
C PHE A 456 5.99 4.72 -3.88
N HIS A 457 6.11 3.71 -4.75
CA HIS A 457 4.96 3.18 -5.49
C HIS A 457 3.96 2.45 -4.61
N LEU A 458 4.39 1.78 -3.55
CA LEU A 458 3.46 1.21 -2.57
C LEU A 458 2.59 2.31 -1.95
N ALA A 459 3.20 3.43 -1.56
CA ALA A 459 2.50 4.55 -0.95
C ALA A 459 1.57 5.28 -1.94
N GLU A 460 2.07 5.56 -3.14
CA GLU A 460 1.28 6.17 -4.23
C GLU A 460 0.07 5.32 -4.62
N ASN A 461 0.24 3.99 -4.77
CA ASN A 461 -0.90 3.11 -5.06
C ASN A 461 -1.90 3.06 -3.91
N PHE A 462 -1.41 3.06 -2.67
CA PHE A 462 -2.28 3.08 -1.50
C PHE A 462 -3.17 4.32 -1.48
N GLU A 463 -2.57 5.50 -1.61
CA GLU A 463 -3.24 6.80 -1.59
C GLU A 463 -4.25 6.95 -2.74
N ASN A 464 -3.82 6.68 -3.97
CA ASN A 464 -4.69 6.76 -5.15
C ASN A 464 -5.91 5.84 -5.00
N ASN A 465 -5.70 4.58 -4.62
CA ASN A 465 -6.79 3.62 -4.47
C ASN A 465 -7.66 3.93 -3.24
N TYR A 466 -7.10 4.48 -2.17
CA TYR A 466 -7.86 4.90 -1.00
C TYR A 466 -8.85 6.01 -1.38
N HIS A 467 -8.40 7.06 -2.05
CA HIS A 467 -9.29 8.15 -2.50
C HIS A 467 -10.36 7.68 -3.49
N GLU A 468 -10.03 6.72 -4.39
CA GLU A 468 -11.03 6.12 -5.28
C GLU A 468 -12.06 5.25 -4.56
N HIS A 469 -11.76 4.75 -3.35
CA HIS A 469 -12.57 3.78 -2.62
C HIS A 469 -13.00 4.22 -1.23
N GLU A 470 -12.83 5.50 -0.88
CA GLU A 470 -13.14 6.08 0.43
C GLU A 470 -14.57 5.72 0.90
N GLY A 471 -15.55 5.76 -0.02
CA GLY A 471 -16.95 5.39 0.28
C GLY A 471 -17.20 3.89 0.55
N GLN A 472 -16.22 3.01 0.33
CA GLN A 472 -16.32 1.56 0.56
C GLN A 472 -15.67 1.12 1.88
N LEU A 473 -14.83 1.96 2.48
CA LEU A 473 -14.18 1.77 3.78
C LEU A 473 -14.70 2.85 4.73
N PRO A 474 -15.91 2.68 5.31
CA PRO A 474 -16.44 3.67 6.23
C PRO A 474 -15.54 3.81 7.45
N VAL A 475 -15.45 5.02 7.98
CA VAL A 475 -14.78 5.33 9.25
C VAL A 475 -15.77 5.06 10.39
N SER A 476 -15.30 4.49 11.50
CA SER A 476 -16.12 4.22 12.68
C SER A 476 -16.56 5.54 13.34
N ALA A 477 -17.83 5.60 13.73
CA ALA A 477 -18.26 6.65 14.66
C ALA A 477 -17.69 6.31 16.05
N GLU A 478 -17.05 7.27 16.71
CA GLU A 478 -16.42 7.08 18.03
C GLU A 478 -17.39 6.48 19.07
N GLU A 479 -18.70 6.75 18.94
CA GLU A 479 -19.73 6.19 19.81
C GLU A 479 -20.02 4.69 19.53
N GLY A 480 -19.50 3.80 20.40
CA GLY A 480 -19.95 2.41 20.50
C GLY A 480 -18.90 1.31 20.33
N ASN A 481 -17.62 1.68 20.18
CA ASN A 481 -16.51 0.76 19.94
C ASN A 481 -16.24 -0.24 21.09
N GLU A 482 -16.49 0.14 22.35
CA GLU A 482 -16.28 -0.74 23.52
C GLU A 482 -17.06 -2.06 23.42
N ARG A 483 -18.37 -1.99 23.10
CA ARG A 483 -19.23 -3.18 22.99
C ARG A 483 -18.79 -4.11 21.87
N PHE A 484 -18.23 -3.54 20.81
CA PHE A 484 -17.67 -4.31 19.70
C PHE A 484 -16.42 -5.08 20.14
N PHE A 485 -15.45 -4.41 20.79
CA PHE A 485 -14.22 -5.06 21.25
C PHE A 485 -14.47 -6.10 22.35
N GLU A 486 -15.42 -5.85 23.25
CA GLU A 486 -15.87 -6.84 24.24
C GLU A 486 -16.50 -8.08 23.58
N ALA A 487 -17.41 -7.88 22.64
CA ALA A 487 -18.04 -8.99 21.91
C ALA A 487 -17.00 -9.78 21.10
N PHE A 488 -16.02 -9.09 20.51
CA PHE A 488 -14.94 -9.71 19.74
C PHE A 488 -14.01 -10.53 20.63
N ALA A 489 -13.64 -10.00 21.80
CA ALA A 489 -12.80 -10.71 22.77
C ALA A 489 -13.46 -12.03 23.23
N MET A 490 -14.79 -12.05 23.35
CA MET A 490 -15.60 -13.22 23.76
C MET A 490 -15.75 -14.31 22.68
N LEU A 491 -15.35 -14.05 21.42
CA LEU A 491 -15.43 -15.06 20.37
C LEU A 491 -14.57 -16.30 20.68
N PRO A 492 -14.94 -17.49 20.17
CA PRO A 492 -14.08 -18.65 20.31
C PRO A 492 -12.71 -18.43 19.66
N PRO A 493 -11.64 -19.05 20.20
CA PRO A 493 -10.30 -18.98 19.60
C PRO A 493 -10.30 -19.42 18.13
N SER A 494 -9.57 -18.73 17.26
CA SER A 494 -9.37 -19.15 15.86
C SER A 494 -8.13 -18.49 15.25
N PRO A 495 -7.54 -19.05 14.17
CA PRO A 495 -6.45 -18.41 13.45
C PRO A 495 -6.79 -17.00 12.96
N GLU A 496 -8.01 -16.82 12.46
CA GLU A 496 -8.53 -15.56 11.94
C GLU A 496 -8.75 -14.54 13.07
N LYS A 497 -9.21 -14.98 14.24
CA LYS A 497 -9.34 -14.12 15.43
C LYS A 497 -7.96 -13.61 15.88
N HIS A 498 -6.96 -14.49 15.92
CA HIS A 498 -5.58 -14.13 16.24
C HIS A 498 -5.02 -13.08 15.27
N GLU A 499 -5.19 -13.32 13.97
CA GLU A 499 -4.73 -12.41 12.91
C GLU A 499 -5.39 -11.03 13.05
N MET A 500 -6.71 -10.99 13.25
CA MET A 500 -7.46 -9.75 13.39
C MET A 500 -7.09 -8.98 14.67
N MET A 501 -6.89 -9.67 15.80
CA MET A 501 -6.38 -9.05 17.03
C MET A 501 -5.01 -8.41 16.81
N LYS A 502 -4.11 -9.10 16.13
CA LYS A 502 -2.78 -8.57 15.83
C LYS A 502 -2.85 -7.30 14.97
N LEU A 503 -3.73 -7.27 13.96
CA LEU A 503 -3.95 -6.10 13.11
C LEU A 503 -4.52 -4.92 13.92
N MET A 504 -5.53 -5.17 14.77
CA MET A 504 -6.11 -4.13 15.63
C MET A 504 -5.11 -3.55 16.63
N LEU A 505 -4.28 -4.40 17.25
CA LEU A 505 -3.24 -3.94 18.17
C LEU A 505 -2.19 -3.09 17.45
N SER A 506 -1.88 -3.40 16.19
CA SER A 506 -1.02 -2.55 15.36
C SER A 506 -1.66 -1.19 15.09
N ASN A 507 -2.93 -1.17 14.68
CA ASN A 507 -3.70 0.05 14.48
C ASN A 507 -3.76 0.90 15.76
N PHE A 508 -4.04 0.30 16.92
CA PHE A 508 -4.03 1.03 18.19
C PHE A 508 -2.67 1.60 18.57
N ALA A 509 -1.58 0.91 18.26
CA ALA A 509 -0.25 1.47 18.47
C ALA A 509 -0.02 2.70 17.57
N ASP A 510 -0.50 2.65 16.33
CA ASP A 510 -0.38 3.79 15.41
C ASP A 510 -1.24 4.98 15.84
N ARG A 511 -2.50 4.73 16.22
CA ARG A 511 -3.38 5.77 16.79
C ARG A 511 -2.82 6.38 18.05
N GLN A 512 -2.17 5.59 18.91
CA GLN A 512 -1.52 6.12 20.10
C GLN A 512 -0.43 7.11 19.72
N LEU A 513 0.41 6.80 18.72
CA LEU A 513 1.46 7.72 18.26
C LEU A 513 0.87 9.03 17.69
N SER A 514 -0.23 8.94 16.95
CA SER A 514 -0.96 10.12 16.45
C SER A 514 -1.50 10.97 17.61
N ILE A 515 -2.17 10.36 18.58
CA ILE A 515 -2.67 11.04 19.79
C ILE A 515 -1.51 11.67 20.60
N ASP A 516 -0.41 10.95 20.78
CA ASP A 516 0.76 11.45 21.51
C ASP A 516 1.34 12.70 20.83
N GLY A 517 1.39 12.72 19.48
CA GLY A 517 1.81 13.89 18.71
C GLY A 517 0.83 15.07 18.80
N GLU A 518 -0.47 14.81 18.80
CA GLU A 518 -1.49 15.85 19.05
C GLU A 518 -1.35 16.44 20.47
N ILE A 519 -1.12 15.60 21.48
CA ILE A 519 -0.88 16.03 22.87
C ILE A 519 0.38 16.88 22.96
N GLU A 520 1.46 16.52 22.27
CA GLU A 520 2.71 17.28 22.26
C GLU A 520 2.48 18.69 21.69
N MET A 521 1.88 18.80 20.49
CA MET A 521 1.59 20.11 19.87
C MET A 521 0.67 20.97 20.75
N LEU A 522 -0.42 20.39 21.27
CA LEU A 522 -1.33 21.12 22.15
C LEU A 522 -0.67 21.52 23.46
N SER A 523 0.28 20.73 23.98
CA SER A 523 1.06 21.08 25.16
C SER A 523 1.97 22.28 24.91
N GLU A 524 2.65 22.32 23.77
CA GLU A 524 3.51 23.46 23.38
C GLU A 524 2.70 24.75 23.22
N ASP A 525 1.55 24.68 22.54
CA ASP A 525 0.66 25.83 22.37
C ASP A 525 0.08 26.28 23.72
N PHE A 526 -0.30 25.33 24.58
CA PHE A 526 -0.78 25.65 25.94
C PHE A 526 0.31 26.34 26.75
N ILE A 527 1.52 25.79 26.79
CA ILE A 527 2.64 26.34 27.55
C ILE A 527 2.92 27.75 27.08
N SER A 528 2.95 27.99 25.76
CA SER A 528 3.15 29.33 25.19
C SER A 528 2.12 30.33 25.73
N LEU A 529 0.83 29.99 25.73
CA LEU A 529 -0.21 30.86 26.31
C LEU A 529 -0.08 31.03 27.83
N ALA A 530 0.30 29.97 28.54
CA ALA A 530 0.49 30.02 29.99
C ALA A 530 1.67 30.92 30.37
N GLU A 531 2.75 30.87 29.59
CA GLU A 531 3.95 31.69 29.79
C GLU A 531 3.68 33.18 29.58
N GLU A 532 2.84 33.54 28.59
CA GLU A 532 2.37 34.93 28.42
C GLU A 532 1.65 35.46 29.67
N MET A 533 0.85 34.62 30.32
CA MET A 533 0.10 35.00 31.53
C MET A 533 0.96 35.15 32.78
N GLN A 534 2.13 34.49 32.81
CA GLN A 534 3.03 34.49 33.97
C GLN A 534 4.32 35.29 33.74
N ALA A 535 4.40 36.12 32.69
CA ALA A 535 5.57 36.91 32.33
C ALA A 535 6.18 37.70 33.52
N GLU A 536 5.34 38.36 34.34
CA GLU A 536 5.84 39.08 35.52
C GLU A 536 6.44 38.15 36.61
N LYS A 537 6.01 36.88 36.66
CA LYS A 537 6.55 35.89 37.59
C LYS A 537 7.81 35.23 37.04
N TYR A 538 7.89 35.10 35.71
CA TYR A 538 9.08 34.65 35.03
C TYR A 538 10.27 35.59 35.31
N ASP A 539 10.07 36.91 35.22
CA ASP A 539 11.13 37.89 35.55
C ASP A 539 11.68 37.67 36.97
N LEU A 540 10.80 37.38 37.94
CA LEU A 540 11.19 37.08 39.32
C LEU A 540 11.94 35.74 39.43
N LEU A 541 11.52 34.71 38.69
CA LEU A 541 12.22 33.44 38.61
C LEU A 541 13.64 33.64 38.08
N GLU A 542 13.78 34.41 37.01
CA GLU A 542 15.08 34.71 36.41
C GLU A 542 16.02 35.41 37.41
N ASP A 543 15.52 36.40 38.16
CA ASP A 543 16.27 37.08 39.24
C ASP A 543 16.70 36.12 40.35
N PHE A 544 15.82 35.18 40.74
CA PHE A 544 16.14 34.15 41.74
C PHE A 544 17.17 33.15 41.23
N VAL A 545 17.10 32.75 39.96
CA VAL A 545 18.13 31.91 39.32
C VAL A 545 19.48 32.64 39.32
N GLY A 546 19.51 33.93 38.95
CA GLY A 546 20.71 34.76 38.98
C GLY A 546 21.34 34.83 40.37
N SER A 547 20.52 35.06 41.40
CA SER A 547 20.95 35.04 42.81
C SER A 547 21.48 33.66 43.23
N GLY A 548 20.84 32.58 42.78
CA GLY A 548 21.28 31.21 43.00
C GLY A 548 22.64 30.92 42.36
N MET A 549 22.92 31.47 41.18
CA MET A 549 24.21 31.33 40.48
C MET A 549 25.35 32.11 41.13
N GLU A 550 25.05 33.14 41.93
CA GLU A 550 26.04 33.79 42.80
C GLU A 550 26.43 32.91 44.00
N LEU A 551 25.45 32.21 44.57
CA LEU A 551 25.61 31.34 45.74
C LEU A 551 26.20 29.96 45.37
N TYR A 552 25.83 29.44 44.21
CA TYR A 552 26.23 28.12 43.70
C TYR A 552 26.87 28.27 42.31
N PRO A 553 28.19 28.52 42.23
CA PRO A 553 28.88 28.81 40.98
C PRO A 553 28.78 27.69 39.93
N GLU A 554 28.55 26.45 40.37
CA GLU A 554 28.33 25.28 39.51
C GLU A 554 27.09 25.39 38.61
N LEU A 555 26.09 26.20 38.99
CA LEU A 555 24.90 26.45 38.16
C LEU A 555 25.20 27.37 36.97
N ARG A 556 26.24 28.20 37.01
CA ARG A 556 26.57 29.17 35.95
C ARG A 556 26.79 28.54 34.58
N ARG A 557 27.19 27.27 34.54
CA ARG A 557 27.38 26.51 33.30
C ARG A 557 26.09 26.30 32.51
N LEU A 558 24.94 26.40 33.16
CA LEU A 558 23.62 26.21 32.56
C LEU A 558 23.12 27.46 31.84
N GLY A 559 23.55 28.65 32.28
CA GLY A 559 23.02 29.94 31.82
C GLY A 559 21.72 30.33 32.52
N GLN A 560 21.60 31.60 32.92
CA GLN A 560 20.47 32.11 33.73
C GLN A 560 19.14 32.01 32.98
N GLU A 561 19.07 32.60 31.78
CA GLU A 561 17.87 32.58 30.92
C GLU A 561 17.44 31.15 30.57
N LYS A 562 18.39 30.29 30.17
CA LYS A 562 18.09 28.88 29.85
C LYS A 562 17.46 28.14 31.03
N LEU A 563 18.08 28.23 32.21
CA LEU A 563 17.59 27.51 33.39
C LEU A 563 16.24 28.06 33.88
N ALA A 564 16.01 29.37 33.81
CA ALA A 564 14.71 29.97 34.13
C ALA A 564 13.63 29.52 33.12
N GLY A 565 13.96 29.53 31.83
CA GLY A 565 13.13 29.00 30.75
C GLY A 565 12.74 27.54 30.97
N ASP A 566 13.73 26.66 31.20
CA ASP A 566 13.50 25.24 31.46
C ASP A 566 12.56 25.06 32.67
N ILE A 567 12.81 25.75 33.80
CA ILE A 567 11.95 25.66 34.98
C ILE A 567 10.52 26.14 34.67
N SER A 568 10.37 27.23 33.93
CA SER A 568 9.06 27.79 33.54
C SER A 568 8.27 26.83 32.66
N TYR A 569 8.92 26.31 31.61
CA TYR A 569 8.36 25.32 30.69
C TYR A 569 7.88 24.08 31.45
N TRP A 570 8.76 23.50 32.26
CA TRP A 570 8.45 22.27 32.99
C TRP A 570 7.36 22.46 34.05
N VAL A 571 7.33 23.59 34.75
CA VAL A 571 6.27 23.91 35.73
C VAL A 571 4.92 24.10 35.02
N SER A 572 4.92 24.73 33.85
CA SER A 572 3.72 24.91 33.03
C SER A 572 3.17 23.56 32.56
N GLY A 573 4.02 22.70 32.00
CA GLY A 573 3.63 21.34 31.57
C GLY A 573 3.17 20.42 32.70
N ASN A 574 3.88 20.40 33.85
CA ASN A 574 3.63 19.40 34.91
C ASN A 574 2.64 19.85 36.00
N TYR A 575 2.37 21.15 36.12
CA TYR A 575 1.46 21.67 37.15
C TYR A 575 0.34 22.53 36.58
N VAL A 576 0.60 23.40 35.59
CA VAL A 576 -0.42 24.30 35.05
C VAL A 576 -1.39 23.55 34.13
N ILE A 577 -0.89 22.77 33.15
CA ILE A 577 -1.77 21.96 32.27
C ILE A 577 -2.64 20.99 33.10
N PRO A 578 -2.09 20.13 34.00
CA PRO A 578 -2.91 19.27 34.85
C PRO A 578 -3.93 20.02 35.70
N PHE A 579 -3.57 21.22 36.18
CA PHE A 579 -4.50 22.07 36.92
C PHE A 579 -5.72 22.47 36.09
N TYR A 580 -5.57 22.80 34.80
CA TYR A 580 -6.71 23.07 33.91
C TYR A 580 -7.51 21.81 33.56
N MET A 581 -6.83 20.68 33.40
CA MET A 581 -7.44 19.38 33.06
C MET A 581 -8.12 18.68 34.24
N GLU A 582 -8.01 19.21 35.47
CA GLU A 582 -8.49 18.54 36.69
C GLU A 582 -7.79 17.20 36.98
N LEU A 583 -6.56 17.07 36.47
CA LEU A 583 -5.70 15.92 36.69
C LEU A 583 -4.76 16.17 37.88
N MET A 584 -4.39 15.10 38.58
CA MET A 584 -3.32 15.18 39.57
C MET A 584 -1.97 15.23 38.86
N SER A 585 -1.08 16.14 39.26
CA SER A 585 0.32 16.08 38.85
C SER A 585 0.93 14.74 39.24
N ALA A 586 1.79 14.19 38.37
CA ALA A 586 2.39 12.88 38.61
C ALA A 586 3.20 12.86 39.92
N PRO A 587 3.14 11.77 40.71
CA PRO A 587 3.96 11.63 41.90
C PRO A 587 5.45 11.69 41.55
N GLY A 588 6.15 12.72 42.04
CA GLY A 588 7.58 12.89 41.76
C GLY A 588 7.91 13.77 40.55
N SER A 589 6.95 14.47 39.93
CA SER A 589 7.22 15.41 38.82
C SER A 589 8.36 16.39 39.13
N CYS A 590 8.47 16.88 40.37
CA CYS A 590 9.58 17.74 40.78
C CYS A 590 10.96 17.08 40.63
N ASP A 591 11.07 15.79 40.94
CA ASP A 591 12.32 15.06 40.84
C ASP A 591 12.65 14.65 39.40
N GLU A 592 11.63 14.44 38.58
CA GLU A 592 11.76 14.16 37.16
C GLU A 592 12.25 15.38 36.38
N MET A 593 11.62 16.54 36.56
CA MET A 593 12.10 17.81 35.97
C MET A 593 13.53 18.15 36.37
N LEU A 594 13.92 17.86 37.62
CA LEU A 594 15.29 18.08 38.08
C LEU A 594 16.31 17.16 37.40
N ARG A 595 15.93 15.95 36.98
CA ARG A 595 16.82 15.03 36.24
C ARG A 595 17.10 15.50 34.82
N GLU A 596 16.18 16.23 34.21
CA GLU A 596 16.35 16.82 32.89
C GLU A 596 17.34 18.01 32.88
N ILE A 597 17.70 18.54 34.05
CA ILE A 597 18.71 19.60 34.14
C ILE A 597 20.12 19.02 33.95
N ASP A 598 20.83 19.53 32.94
CA ASP A 598 22.17 19.08 32.54
C ASP A 598 23.16 18.97 33.73
N GLY A 599 23.51 17.71 34.05
CA GLY A 599 24.45 17.37 35.11
C GLY A 599 23.95 17.65 36.53
N TYR A 600 22.63 17.69 36.74
CA TYR A 600 22.00 17.83 38.06
C TYR A 600 22.59 16.90 39.13
N GLU A 601 22.83 15.64 38.79
CA GLU A 601 23.40 14.63 39.70
C GLU A 601 24.80 14.99 40.23
N SER A 602 25.53 15.81 39.49
CA SER A 602 26.89 16.26 39.84
C SER A 602 26.93 17.51 40.72
N PHE A 603 25.79 18.14 40.96
CA PHE A 603 25.70 19.32 41.82
C PHE A 603 25.80 18.97 43.30
N SER A 604 26.18 19.96 44.10
CA SER A 604 26.17 19.87 45.55
C SER A 604 24.74 19.62 46.09
N PRO A 605 24.58 18.90 47.21
CA PRO A 605 23.27 18.69 47.84
C PRO A 605 22.54 20.01 48.14
N GLU A 606 23.28 21.07 48.45
CA GLU A 606 22.76 22.41 48.70
C GLU A 606 22.20 23.06 47.42
N ALA A 607 22.89 22.93 46.28
CA ALA A 607 22.40 23.43 44.99
C ALA A 607 21.20 22.62 44.48
N GLN A 608 21.21 21.29 44.66
CA GLN A 608 20.05 20.44 44.37
C GLN A 608 18.83 20.83 45.22
N GLY A 609 19.05 21.07 46.52
CA GLY A 609 18.02 21.55 47.44
C GLY A 609 17.48 22.95 47.08
N PHE A 610 18.36 23.83 46.60
CA PHE A 610 17.97 25.14 46.07
C PHE A 610 17.06 25.02 44.86
N LEU A 611 17.45 24.26 43.82
CA LEU A 611 16.65 24.07 42.61
C LEU A 611 15.27 23.46 42.92
N ARG A 612 15.22 22.43 43.78
CA ARG A 612 13.96 21.83 44.22
C ARG A 612 13.05 22.85 44.92
N SER A 613 13.63 23.69 45.78
CA SER A 613 12.87 24.73 46.50
C SER A 613 12.39 25.83 45.56
N LEU A 614 13.21 26.18 44.56
CA LEU A 614 12.89 27.19 43.55
C LEU A 614 11.72 26.75 42.67
N ILE A 615 11.73 25.51 42.17
CA ILE A 615 10.62 24.92 41.43
C ILE A 615 9.33 24.95 42.26
N GLY A 616 9.40 24.54 43.54
CA GLY A 616 8.25 24.56 44.44
C GLY A 616 7.72 25.98 44.66
N ALA A 617 8.60 26.94 44.91
CA ALA A 617 8.22 28.34 45.12
C ALA A 617 7.62 28.99 43.87
N TYR A 618 8.18 28.70 42.69
CA TYR A 618 7.67 29.22 41.42
C TYR A 618 6.28 28.64 41.10
N LYS A 619 6.10 27.33 41.26
CA LYS A 619 4.79 26.67 41.16
C LYS A 619 3.75 27.34 42.07
N ASP A 620 4.08 27.55 43.34
CA ASP A 620 3.17 28.15 44.32
C ASP A 620 2.84 29.61 44.00
N MET A 621 3.71 30.31 43.25
CA MET A 621 3.51 31.67 42.77
C MET A 621 2.61 31.74 41.53
N VAL A 622 2.76 30.77 40.62
CA VAL A 622 2.08 30.72 39.32
C VAL A 622 0.66 30.17 39.42
N LEU A 623 0.44 29.06 40.14
CA LEU A 623 -0.88 28.41 40.20
C LEU A 623 -2.05 29.34 40.59
N PRO A 624 -1.89 30.28 41.55
CA PRO A 624 -2.95 31.25 41.87
C PRO A 624 -3.36 32.16 40.69
N LEU A 625 -2.44 32.49 39.77
CA LEU A 625 -2.75 33.31 38.59
C LEU A 625 -3.69 32.57 37.63
N HIS A 626 -3.47 31.28 37.46
CA HIS A 626 -4.30 30.43 36.62
C HIS A 626 -5.63 30.07 37.29
N GLN A 627 -5.76 30.19 38.62
CA GLN A 627 -7.01 29.90 39.33
C GLN A 627 -8.14 30.86 38.97
N GLU A 628 -7.85 32.16 38.83
CA GLU A 628 -8.83 33.16 38.40
C GLU A 628 -9.29 32.90 36.97
N SER A 629 -8.35 32.61 36.07
CA SER A 629 -8.62 32.32 34.66
C SER A 629 -9.42 31.02 34.49
N LYS A 630 -9.09 29.96 35.23
CA LYS A 630 -9.88 28.71 35.25
C LYS A 630 -11.31 28.92 35.77
N GLN A 631 -11.50 29.76 36.79
CA GLN A 631 -12.84 30.08 37.30
C GLN A 631 -13.67 30.84 36.25
N ASN A 632 -13.05 31.73 35.50
CA ASN A 632 -13.70 32.45 34.40
C ASN A 632 -14.07 31.50 33.23
N LEU A 633 -13.26 30.47 32.94
CA LEU A 633 -13.61 29.40 31.99
C LEU A 633 -14.80 28.55 32.46
N GLY A 634 -14.85 28.19 33.74
CA GLY A 634 -15.94 27.40 34.33
C GLY A 634 -17.32 28.09 34.26
N GLN A 635 -17.37 29.42 34.22
CA GLN A 635 -18.60 30.19 34.01
C GLN A 635 -19.08 30.15 32.55
N VAL A 636 -18.18 29.95 31.58
CA VAL A 636 -18.49 29.83 30.14
C VAL A 636 -19.09 28.46 29.82
N TRP A 637 -18.62 27.38 30.46
CA TRP A 637 -19.17 26.03 30.26
C TRP A 637 -20.54 25.78 30.92
N ALA A 638 -20.92 26.55 31.94
CA ALA A 638 -22.17 26.38 32.67
C ALA A 638 -23.41 27.00 31.97
N LEU A 639 -23.22 27.85 30.96
CA LEU A 639 -24.29 28.51 30.21
C LEU A 639 -24.46 27.83 28.85
N ASN A 640 -25.28 26.77 28.79
CA ASN A 640 -25.80 26.11 27.58
C ASN A 640 -24.79 25.84 26.44
N ALA A 641 -24.54 24.56 26.19
CA ALA A 641 -23.92 24.02 24.97
C ALA A 641 -24.12 24.92 23.73
N GLY A 642 -23.02 25.46 23.18
CA GLY A 642 -23.00 26.02 21.83
C GLY A 642 -22.37 27.41 21.63
N ALA A 643 -21.92 28.12 22.67
CA ALA A 643 -21.19 29.37 22.48
C ALA A 643 -19.99 29.46 23.44
N ILE A 644 -18.88 28.82 23.05
CA ILE A 644 -17.57 29.18 23.60
C ILE A 644 -17.28 30.59 23.11
N ASN A 645 -16.73 31.44 23.97
CA ASN A 645 -16.22 32.73 23.53
C ASN A 645 -14.97 32.45 22.68
N ASP A 646 -15.11 32.35 21.36
CA ASP A 646 -14.02 32.10 20.40
C ASP A 646 -12.86 33.12 20.53
N ASP A 647 -13.09 34.22 21.26
CA ASP A 647 -12.11 35.26 21.58
C ASP A 647 -11.11 34.88 22.71
N ASN A 648 -11.23 33.73 23.39
CA ASN A 648 -10.27 33.29 24.43
C ASN A 648 -9.45 32.07 23.96
N PRO A 649 -8.18 32.27 23.55
CA PRO A 649 -7.30 31.20 23.07
C PRO A 649 -7.12 30.04 24.07
N LEU A 650 -7.08 30.34 25.37
CA LEU A 650 -6.93 29.34 26.43
C LEU A 650 -8.17 28.43 26.54
N ALA A 651 -9.36 28.94 26.21
CA ALA A 651 -10.59 28.14 26.22
C ALA A 651 -10.62 27.12 25.08
N GLY A 652 -10.13 27.51 23.90
CA GLY A 652 -9.99 26.63 22.73
C GLY A 652 -9.03 25.49 23.00
N ILE A 653 -7.80 25.80 23.40
CA ILE A 653 -6.78 24.77 23.69
C ILE A 653 -7.25 23.83 24.81
N VAL A 654 -7.89 24.35 25.87
CA VAL A 654 -8.38 23.49 26.95
C VAL A 654 -9.47 22.51 26.48
N ARG A 655 -10.34 22.93 25.56
CA ARG A 655 -11.35 22.05 24.95
C ARG A 655 -10.66 20.96 24.14
N ASP A 656 -9.79 21.35 23.22
CA ASP A 656 -9.15 20.45 22.27
C ASP A 656 -8.29 19.41 23.02
N TYR A 657 -7.54 19.85 24.04
CA TYR A 657 -6.77 18.96 24.91
C TYR A 657 -7.66 17.94 25.66
N LYS A 658 -8.84 18.36 26.15
CA LYS A 658 -9.78 17.45 26.82
C LYS A 658 -10.36 16.41 25.86
N GLU A 659 -10.67 16.81 24.62
CA GLU A 659 -11.18 15.89 23.60
C GLU A 659 -10.12 14.83 23.25
N VAL A 660 -8.86 15.23 23.11
CA VAL A 660 -7.73 14.32 22.86
C VAL A 660 -7.51 13.35 24.02
N LEU A 661 -7.56 13.83 25.28
CA LEU A 661 -7.41 12.97 26.46
C LEU A 661 -8.55 11.93 26.59
N LEU A 662 -9.77 12.28 26.20
CA LEU A 662 -10.87 11.30 26.17
C LEU A 662 -10.61 10.22 25.13
N ARG A 663 -10.15 10.59 23.93
CA ARG A 663 -9.75 9.63 22.89
C ARG A 663 -8.59 8.73 23.35
N GLU A 664 -7.58 9.28 24.03
CA GLU A 664 -6.45 8.54 24.60
C GLU A 664 -6.94 7.49 25.61
N MET A 665 -7.83 7.89 26.52
CA MET A 665 -8.38 7.01 27.55
C MET A 665 -9.17 5.85 26.93
N ASP A 666 -10.08 6.15 25.99
CA ASP A 666 -10.91 5.15 25.31
C ASP A 666 -10.03 4.17 24.49
N LEU A 667 -9.00 4.68 23.79
CA LEU A 667 -8.04 3.85 23.09
C LEU A 667 -7.28 2.93 24.06
N GLY A 668 -6.83 3.46 25.20
CA GLY A 668 -6.10 2.73 26.22
C GLY A 668 -6.91 1.60 26.85
N GLU A 669 -8.20 1.81 27.13
CA GLU A 669 -9.10 0.78 27.65
C GLU A 669 -9.33 -0.35 26.64
N ASN A 670 -9.65 0.01 25.39
CA ASN A 670 -9.88 -0.95 24.30
C ASN A 670 -8.62 -1.77 23.99
N ARG A 671 -7.45 -1.12 23.98
CA ARG A 671 -6.15 -1.77 23.78
C ARG A 671 -5.86 -2.79 24.89
N ARG A 672 -6.01 -2.41 26.16
CA ARG A 672 -5.78 -3.32 27.30
C ARG A 672 -6.68 -4.54 27.27
N LEU A 673 -7.95 -4.37 26.89
CA LEU A 673 -8.90 -5.48 26.73
C LEU A 673 -8.42 -6.49 25.68
N LEU A 674 -7.96 -6.02 24.52
CA LEU A 674 -7.45 -6.87 23.46
C LEU A 674 -6.09 -7.49 23.78
N GLU A 675 -5.16 -6.76 24.39
CA GLU A 675 -3.84 -7.30 24.79
C GLU A 675 -3.99 -8.50 25.74
N ASN A 676 -4.83 -8.36 26.78
CA ASN A 676 -5.10 -9.44 27.73
C ASN A 676 -5.67 -10.71 27.05
N THR A 677 -6.53 -10.52 26.04
CA THR A 677 -7.13 -11.63 25.30
C THR A 677 -6.12 -12.24 24.32
N TYR A 678 -5.35 -11.40 23.64
CA TYR A 678 -4.36 -11.78 22.64
C TYR A 678 -3.27 -12.68 23.21
N GLU A 679 -2.79 -12.46 24.44
CA GLU A 679 -1.79 -13.34 25.07
C GLU A 679 -2.27 -14.80 25.15
N SER A 680 -3.54 -15.00 25.49
CA SER A 680 -4.15 -16.33 25.58
C SER A 680 -4.33 -16.97 24.20
N GLU A 681 -4.73 -16.17 23.22
CA GLU A 681 -4.94 -16.59 21.83
C GLU A 681 -3.60 -16.93 21.15
N ASP A 682 -2.56 -16.12 21.36
CA ASP A 682 -1.22 -16.30 20.78
C ASP A 682 -0.59 -17.60 21.25
N LYS A 683 -0.83 -18.01 22.50
CA LYS A 683 -0.40 -19.33 22.99
C LYS A 683 -1.06 -20.48 22.21
N ILE A 684 -2.37 -20.40 21.97
CA ILE A 684 -3.10 -21.42 21.21
C ILE A 684 -2.62 -21.42 19.75
N TYR A 685 -2.41 -20.25 19.17
CA TYR A 685 -1.94 -20.09 17.80
C TYR A 685 -0.50 -20.64 17.60
N ARG A 686 0.39 -20.48 18.59
CA ARG A 686 1.73 -21.09 18.57
C ARG A 686 1.66 -22.61 18.56
N ASP A 687 0.77 -23.21 19.38
CA ASP A 687 0.54 -24.65 19.38
C ASP A 687 -0.01 -25.13 18.02
N TYR A 688 -0.93 -24.36 17.41
CA TYR A 688 -1.46 -24.62 16.07
C TYR A 688 -0.38 -24.54 14.99
N ARG A 689 0.49 -23.52 15.03
CA ARG A 689 1.64 -23.39 14.11
C ARG A 689 2.61 -24.55 14.23
N HIS A 690 2.91 -24.99 15.45
CA HIS A 690 3.74 -26.17 15.67
C HIS A 690 3.08 -27.42 15.07
N TYR A 691 1.78 -27.61 15.28
CA TYR A 691 1.02 -28.69 14.65
C TYR A 691 1.10 -28.65 13.12
N ARG A 692 0.90 -27.48 12.49
CA ARG A 692 1.03 -27.30 11.04
C ARG A 692 2.41 -27.71 10.53
N GLN A 693 3.48 -27.29 11.20
CA GLN A 693 4.85 -27.68 10.87
C GLN A 693 5.08 -29.19 10.99
N GLU A 694 4.53 -29.84 12.01
CA GLU A 694 4.60 -31.30 12.14
C GLU A 694 3.81 -32.02 11.04
N ARG A 695 2.64 -31.50 10.64
CA ARG A 695 1.85 -32.04 9.52
C ARG A 695 2.55 -31.85 8.17
N GLU A 696 3.21 -30.71 7.96
CA GLU A 696 4.02 -30.40 6.77
C GLU A 696 5.12 -31.43 6.51
N LYS A 697 5.73 -32.01 7.56
CA LYS A 697 6.74 -33.07 7.41
C LYS A 697 6.21 -34.32 6.70
N PHE A 698 4.90 -34.57 6.77
CA PHE A 698 4.23 -35.69 6.10
C PHE A 698 3.57 -35.26 4.79
N THR A 699 3.47 -33.96 4.52
CA THR A 699 2.94 -33.45 3.26
C THR A 699 4.10 -33.32 2.29
N VAL A 700 4.27 -34.30 1.39
CA VAL A 700 5.14 -34.08 0.24
C VAL A 700 4.33 -33.21 -0.71
N SER A 701 4.70 -31.93 -0.85
CA SER A 701 4.05 -31.11 -1.87
C SER A 701 4.23 -31.80 -3.21
N ASP A 702 3.18 -31.82 -4.02
CA ASP A 702 3.18 -32.48 -5.33
C ASP A 702 4.34 -31.92 -6.19
N LYS A 703 4.76 -30.66 -5.94
CA LYS A 703 5.91 -29.97 -6.54
C LYS A 703 7.27 -30.48 -6.02
N ALA A 704 7.43 -30.77 -4.73
CA ALA A 704 8.65 -31.35 -4.15
C ALA A 704 8.88 -32.80 -4.60
N LEU A 705 7.80 -33.61 -4.67
CA LEU A 705 7.86 -34.96 -5.25
C LEU A 705 8.25 -34.90 -6.73
N LYS A 706 7.68 -33.96 -7.49
CA LYS A 706 8.01 -33.70 -8.91
C LYS A 706 9.45 -33.22 -9.08
N GLN A 707 9.98 -32.33 -8.23
CA GLN A 707 11.39 -31.90 -8.24
C GLN A 707 12.35 -33.06 -7.93
N ALA A 708 12.05 -33.88 -6.93
CA ALA A 708 12.86 -35.04 -6.58
C ALA A 708 12.87 -36.12 -7.68
N LEU A 709 11.71 -36.40 -8.29
CA LEU A 709 11.61 -37.29 -9.46
C LEU A 709 12.37 -36.75 -10.68
N MET A 710 12.34 -35.43 -10.91
CA MET A 710 13.07 -34.77 -11.99
C MET A 710 14.58 -34.87 -11.81
N GLN A 711 15.11 -34.63 -10.59
CA GLN A 711 16.54 -34.80 -10.29
C GLN A 711 17.01 -36.24 -10.50
N LEU A 712 16.18 -37.22 -10.13
CA LEU A 712 16.44 -38.64 -10.35
C LEU A 712 16.39 -39.06 -11.83
N LEU A 713 15.51 -38.44 -12.63
CA LEU A 713 15.39 -38.71 -14.07
C LEU A 713 16.47 -38.00 -14.89
N SER A 714 16.93 -36.81 -14.48
CA SER A 714 18.07 -36.12 -15.10
C SER A 714 19.40 -36.79 -14.78
N ALA A 715 19.51 -37.51 -13.66
CA ALA A 715 20.69 -38.30 -13.32
C ALA A 715 20.76 -39.67 -14.04
N ARG A 716 19.69 -40.06 -14.74
CA ARG A 716 19.56 -41.34 -15.49
C ARG A 716 19.57 -41.18 -17.02
N ARG A 717 19.71 -39.97 -17.54
CA ARG A 717 20.04 -39.69 -18.95
C ARG A 717 21.46 -39.14 -19.01
#